data_AF-A0A0J1DHV5-F1
#
_entry.id   AF-A0A0J1DHV5-F1
#
_cell.length_a   1.000
_cell.length_b   1.000
_cell.length_c   1.000
_cell.angle_alpha   90.00
_cell.angle_beta   90.00
_cell.angle_gamma   90.00
#
_symmetry.space_group_name_H-M   'P 1'
#
loop_
_entity.id
_entity.type
_entity.pdbx_description
1 polymer ?
#
loop_
_entity_poly.entity_id
_entity_poly.type
_entity_poly.pdbx_seq_one_letter_code
_entity_poly.pdbx_strand_id
1 'polypeptide(L)'
;MSGSDDMQHDRHLFAYLSERLLASDPALERLRGGLRAVLTAGISAALFLLLTRLLGLKYELSLGGIVVPMIAAVALPDAGRRQQQVTMAWVPVVASAMLVLGSLVSGNPWLSGGCFLLTIFAAFQVRRFGPRAGGLGTIAYQSFFYALLLKVPPAKAQWVPLFVFIGCAIAFGIRFWLVPEHPGRMLRSELRAWRARIAVLLHDLARRLEHGGKAADKRIESHLAALNEQSLGLESRLADFAKAPEHGDAAALRDEVLHGELAAEAVDAAARGAGGAAEPDRQRLVEGLRALAHQVGHEHAIDPAAWAARHEPGAGALPEALRWRLRRALESLASLPSLRRPLPAMCDERQPAPASAPGGAGSTDQGWPDDSTRRALQACAAALGALLAGHALSADHWFWAVFASFVVFARTATVGQTLSGAWRQILATVGGVCVGIAAAELVHGNRGVELSLLFVFIAAGFYAFHGLQNVYTVLLSAMLAMLYELMGMDSEGLLLLRLEETAIGALSAILAARLVFPVHTRDESASKSAGLLRAAGKLLSAVWSDPQAASLSTARREAMRELDRKREALRKALGPVTGTDYPGSKDNRREHVARLARIAYCVRHACAVALYHAPRLAQAASLRDAADVLAPRLEDSAALLESPERRKQPQAALPALAPPAVDEDADAIPARLAARWMQETDDALRALRDELPAPGKP
;
A
#
# COMPACT_ATOMS: atom_id res chain seq x y z
N MET A 1 -49.11 -10.21 9.11
CA MET A 1 -48.34 -8.97 9.34
C MET A 1 -46.95 -9.21 9.94
N SER A 2 -46.49 -10.45 10.14
CA SER A 2 -45.13 -10.74 10.65
C SER A 2 -44.03 -10.81 9.57
N GLY A 3 -44.39 -11.02 8.29
CA GLY A 3 -43.40 -11.20 7.21
C GLY A 3 -42.90 -9.90 6.57
N SER A 4 -43.52 -8.75 6.85
CA SER A 4 -43.09 -7.45 6.29
C SER A 4 -41.97 -6.79 7.10
N ASP A 5 -41.96 -6.99 8.42
CA ASP A 5 -40.94 -6.42 9.31
C ASP A 5 -39.60 -7.15 9.21
N ASP A 6 -39.60 -8.49 9.06
CA ASP A 6 -38.38 -9.27 8.82
C ASP A 6 -37.72 -8.88 7.49
N MET A 7 -38.53 -8.69 6.44
CA MET A 7 -38.03 -8.31 5.12
C MET A 7 -37.52 -6.87 5.07
N GLN A 8 -38.02 -5.98 5.94
CA GLN A 8 -37.47 -4.64 6.12
C GLN A 8 -36.18 -4.66 6.96
N HIS A 9 -36.12 -5.46 8.03
CA HIS A 9 -34.92 -5.62 8.85
C HIS A 9 -33.74 -6.17 8.03
N ASP A 10 -33.98 -7.19 7.21
CA ASP A 10 -32.97 -7.76 6.31
C ASP A 10 -32.50 -6.77 5.25
N ARG A 11 -33.40 -5.93 4.72
CA ARG A 11 -33.02 -4.87 3.76
C ARG A 11 -32.17 -3.79 4.43
N HIS A 12 -32.48 -3.40 5.66
CA HIS A 12 -31.70 -2.42 6.40
C HIS A 12 -30.33 -2.96 6.81
N LEU A 13 -30.26 -4.23 7.24
CA LEU A 13 -29.00 -4.90 7.56
C LEU A 13 -28.14 -5.06 6.30
N PHE A 14 -28.74 -5.48 5.18
CA PHE A 14 -28.03 -5.61 3.90
C PHE A 14 -27.52 -4.26 3.38
N ALA A 15 -28.35 -3.20 3.47
CA ALA A 15 -27.94 -1.85 3.13
C ALA A 15 -26.76 -1.39 3.99
N TYR A 16 -26.85 -1.54 5.31
CA TYR A 16 -25.78 -1.19 6.25
C TYR A 16 -24.48 -1.96 5.99
N LEU A 17 -24.57 -3.28 5.79
CA LEU A 17 -23.41 -4.12 5.47
C LEU A 17 -22.81 -3.75 4.12
N SER A 18 -23.65 -3.44 3.12
CA SER A 18 -23.19 -3.01 1.79
C SER A 18 -22.46 -1.67 1.86
N GLU A 19 -22.96 -0.70 2.64
CA GLU A 19 -22.32 0.60 2.86
C GLU A 19 -20.98 0.44 3.58
N ARG A 20 -20.92 -0.43 4.60
CA ARG A 20 -19.69 -0.71 5.34
C ARG A 20 -18.65 -1.46 4.51
N LEU A 21 -19.10 -2.37 3.64
CA LEU A 21 -18.25 -3.04 2.65
C LEU A 21 -17.71 -2.04 1.63
N LEU A 22 -18.54 -1.17 1.06
CA LEU A 22 -18.13 -0.13 0.12
C LEU A 22 -17.18 0.91 0.75
N ALA A 23 -17.35 1.21 2.04
CA ALA A 23 -16.42 2.06 2.78
C ALA A 23 -15.04 1.41 2.97
N SER A 24 -14.98 0.08 3.09
CA SER A 24 -13.76 -0.69 3.33
C SER A 24 -13.06 -1.15 2.06
N ASP A 25 -13.83 -1.40 0.99
CA ASP A 25 -13.38 -1.88 -0.32
C ASP A 25 -14.16 -1.14 -1.44
N PRO A 26 -13.80 0.12 -1.72
CA PRO A 26 -14.46 0.98 -2.72
C PRO A 26 -14.69 0.35 -4.08
N ALA A 27 -13.75 -0.48 -4.55
CA ALA A 27 -13.78 -1.09 -5.86
C ALA A 27 -14.26 -2.55 -5.81
N LEU A 28 -14.64 -3.08 -4.64
CA LEU A 28 -14.93 -4.49 -4.41
C LEU A 28 -13.80 -5.40 -4.93
N GLU A 29 -12.55 -4.93 -4.87
CA GLU A 29 -11.38 -5.67 -5.35
C GLU A 29 -11.08 -6.86 -4.47
N ARG A 30 -11.15 -6.64 -3.16
CA ARG A 30 -10.92 -7.66 -2.15
C ARG A 30 -12.04 -8.68 -2.18
N LEU A 31 -13.29 -8.21 -2.32
CA LEU A 31 -14.45 -9.11 -2.46
C LEU A 31 -14.35 -9.97 -3.72
N ARG A 32 -14.01 -9.38 -4.88
CA ARG A 32 -13.82 -10.15 -6.13
C ARG A 32 -12.64 -11.11 -6.03
N GLY A 33 -11.56 -10.73 -5.36
CA GLY A 33 -10.43 -11.62 -5.06
C GLY A 33 -10.88 -12.85 -4.26
N GLY A 34 -11.59 -12.64 -3.15
CA GLY A 34 -12.18 -13.73 -2.35
C GLY A 34 -13.14 -14.61 -3.15
N LEU A 35 -14.04 -14.00 -3.92
CA LEU A 35 -15.00 -14.72 -4.76
C LEU A 35 -14.30 -15.59 -5.82
N ARG A 36 -13.28 -15.06 -6.50
CA ARG A 36 -12.51 -15.84 -7.49
C ARG A 36 -11.80 -17.02 -6.85
N ALA A 37 -11.20 -16.84 -5.67
CA ALA A 37 -10.54 -17.93 -4.96
C ALA A 37 -11.53 -19.05 -4.63
N VAL A 38 -12.68 -18.72 -4.04
CA VAL A 38 -13.71 -19.69 -3.65
C VAL A 38 -14.32 -20.39 -4.86
N LEU A 39 -14.69 -19.65 -5.91
CA LEU A 39 -15.23 -20.26 -7.13
C LEU A 39 -14.20 -21.18 -7.79
N THR A 40 -12.93 -20.76 -7.83
CA THR A 40 -11.85 -21.57 -8.41
C THR A 40 -11.65 -22.84 -7.61
N ALA A 41 -11.54 -22.72 -6.29
CA ALA A 41 -11.36 -23.85 -5.40
C ALA A 41 -12.57 -24.80 -5.44
N GLY A 42 -13.79 -24.26 -5.36
CA GLY A 42 -15.03 -25.03 -5.32
C GLY A 42 -15.32 -25.78 -6.62
N ILE A 43 -15.21 -25.10 -7.77
CA ILE A 43 -15.42 -25.72 -9.08
C ILE A 43 -14.32 -26.77 -9.35
N SER A 44 -13.07 -26.46 -9.04
CA SER A 44 -11.96 -27.43 -9.21
C SER A 44 -12.13 -28.64 -8.29
N ALA A 45 -12.48 -28.43 -7.02
CA ALA A 45 -12.72 -29.52 -6.08
C ALA A 45 -13.88 -30.42 -6.54
N ALA A 46 -15.01 -29.85 -6.93
CA ALA A 46 -16.16 -30.60 -7.42
C ALA A 46 -15.81 -31.43 -8.67
N LEU A 47 -15.13 -30.81 -9.64
CA LEU A 47 -14.71 -31.49 -10.87
C LEU A 47 -13.69 -32.59 -10.59
N PHE A 48 -12.71 -32.35 -9.73
CA PHE A 48 -11.67 -33.34 -9.45
C PHE A 48 -12.17 -34.47 -8.56
N LEU A 49 -13.10 -34.23 -7.64
CA LEU A 49 -13.78 -35.31 -6.92
C LEU A 49 -14.54 -36.22 -7.88
N LEU A 50 -15.17 -35.68 -8.91
CA LEU A 50 -15.80 -36.48 -9.97
C LEU A 50 -14.75 -37.23 -10.79
N LEU A 51 -13.70 -36.55 -11.26
CA LEU A 51 -12.66 -37.14 -12.12
C LEU A 51 -11.87 -38.24 -11.41
N THR A 52 -11.51 -38.03 -10.14
CA THR A 52 -10.79 -39.03 -9.32
C THR A 52 -11.65 -40.25 -9.03
N ARG A 53 -12.97 -40.07 -8.79
CA ARG A 53 -13.93 -41.19 -8.67
C ARG A 53 -14.02 -41.99 -9.97
N LEU A 54 -14.09 -41.32 -11.12
CA LEU A 54 -14.18 -41.99 -12.43
C LEU A 54 -12.90 -42.74 -12.80
N LEU A 55 -11.73 -42.19 -12.46
CA LEU A 55 -10.42 -42.78 -12.80
C LEU A 55 -9.84 -43.69 -11.71
N GLY A 56 -10.53 -43.87 -10.58
CA GLY A 56 -10.01 -44.64 -9.44
C GLY A 56 -8.73 -44.06 -8.83
N LEU A 57 -8.50 -42.75 -8.97
CA LEU A 57 -7.34 -42.05 -8.45
C LEU A 57 -7.58 -41.58 -7.02
N LYS A 58 -6.51 -41.48 -6.22
CA LYS A 58 -6.62 -40.88 -4.88
C LYS A 58 -6.75 -39.36 -5.00
N TYR A 59 -7.49 -38.75 -4.08
CA TYR A 59 -7.80 -37.33 -4.11
C TYR A 59 -6.56 -36.44 -3.85
N GLU A 60 -5.51 -36.95 -3.20
CA GLU A 60 -4.32 -36.15 -2.88
C GLU A 60 -3.63 -35.59 -4.14
N LEU A 61 -3.72 -36.32 -5.26
CA LEU A 61 -3.18 -35.90 -6.56
C LEU A 61 -3.88 -34.66 -7.13
N SER A 62 -5.12 -34.41 -6.73
CA SER A 62 -5.91 -33.28 -7.23
C SER A 62 -5.67 -31.97 -6.47
N LEU A 63 -5.12 -32.04 -5.25
CA LEU A 63 -4.94 -30.87 -4.38
C LEU A 63 -4.03 -29.81 -5.01
N GLY A 64 -2.96 -30.22 -5.70
CA GLY A 64 -2.09 -29.31 -6.45
C GLY A 64 -2.84 -28.53 -7.55
N GLY A 65 -3.80 -29.19 -8.20
CA GLY A 65 -4.69 -28.56 -9.19
C GLY A 65 -5.75 -27.65 -8.60
N ILE A 66 -5.98 -27.66 -7.29
CA ILE A 66 -6.93 -26.77 -6.60
C ILE A 66 -6.17 -25.55 -6.04
N VAL A 67 -5.09 -25.80 -5.31
CA VAL A 67 -4.39 -24.75 -4.54
C VAL A 67 -3.60 -23.80 -5.45
N VAL A 68 -2.87 -24.32 -6.45
CA VAL A 68 -2.08 -23.49 -7.36
C VAL A 68 -2.98 -22.52 -8.15
N PRO A 69 -4.08 -22.97 -8.79
CA PRO A 69 -4.93 -22.08 -9.56
C PRO A 69 -5.72 -21.11 -8.69
N MET A 70 -6.09 -21.51 -7.47
CA MET A 70 -6.72 -20.62 -6.48
C MET A 70 -5.83 -19.42 -6.16
N ILE A 71 -4.53 -19.66 -5.92
CA ILE A 71 -3.56 -18.57 -5.67
C ILE A 71 -3.34 -17.75 -6.94
N ALA A 72 -3.16 -18.41 -8.09
CA ALA A 72 -2.96 -17.72 -9.37
C ALA A 72 -4.15 -16.86 -9.80
N ALA A 73 -5.38 -17.21 -9.42
CA ALA A 73 -6.58 -16.43 -9.69
C ALA A 73 -6.57 -15.05 -8.99
N VAL A 74 -5.84 -14.92 -7.88
CA VAL A 74 -5.83 -13.72 -7.02
C VAL A 74 -4.48 -12.99 -7.05
N ALA A 75 -3.36 -13.71 -7.04
CA ALA A 75 -2.02 -13.17 -6.84
C ALA A 75 -1.24 -12.97 -8.15
N LEU A 76 -1.84 -12.29 -9.14
CA LEU A 76 -1.16 -11.89 -10.37
C LEU A 76 -0.63 -10.45 -10.25
N PRO A 77 0.68 -10.22 -10.41
CA PRO A 77 1.29 -8.91 -10.21
C PRO A 77 1.19 -7.97 -11.42
N ASP A 78 0.67 -8.42 -12.56
CA ASP A 78 0.61 -7.62 -13.79
C ASP A 78 -0.58 -6.63 -13.79
N ALA A 79 -0.34 -5.42 -14.29
CA ALA A 79 -1.37 -4.36 -14.38
C ALA A 79 -2.32 -4.54 -15.58
N GLY A 80 -1.81 -5.05 -16.71
CA GLY A 80 -2.58 -5.22 -17.96
C GLY A 80 -3.35 -6.53 -18.05
N ARG A 81 -4.52 -6.52 -18.69
CA ARG A 81 -5.35 -7.72 -18.89
C ARG A 81 -4.64 -8.76 -19.78
N ARG A 82 -4.02 -8.35 -20.88
CA ARG A 82 -3.29 -9.26 -21.78
C ARG A 82 -2.00 -9.75 -21.14
N GLN A 83 -1.31 -8.89 -20.38
CA GLN A 83 -0.15 -9.31 -19.58
C GLN A 83 -0.52 -10.36 -18.54
N GLN A 84 -1.61 -10.16 -17.80
CA GLN A 84 -2.17 -11.15 -16.87
C GLN A 84 -2.53 -12.45 -17.58
N GLN A 85 -3.15 -12.40 -18.77
CA GLN A 85 -3.46 -13.61 -19.56
C GLN A 85 -2.20 -14.38 -19.93
N VAL A 86 -1.15 -13.69 -20.40
CA VAL A 86 0.13 -14.33 -20.74
C VAL A 86 0.77 -14.94 -19.51
N THR A 87 0.79 -14.24 -18.38
CA THR A 87 1.34 -14.76 -17.13
C THR A 87 0.56 -15.97 -16.64
N MET A 88 -0.78 -15.92 -16.69
CA MET A 88 -1.65 -17.03 -16.29
C MET A 88 -1.53 -18.24 -17.22
N ALA A 89 -1.17 -18.05 -18.49
CA ALA A 89 -0.82 -19.15 -19.40
C ALA A 89 0.50 -19.83 -19.05
N TRP A 90 1.47 -19.10 -18.46
CA TRP A 90 2.74 -19.65 -17.98
C TRP A 90 2.64 -20.33 -16.62
N VAL A 91 1.68 -19.94 -15.76
CA VAL A 91 1.44 -20.55 -14.44
C VAL A 91 1.37 -22.08 -14.49
N PRO A 92 0.54 -22.73 -15.31
CA PRO A 92 0.43 -24.19 -15.30
C PRO A 92 1.73 -24.89 -15.69
N VAL A 93 2.52 -24.30 -16.60
CA VAL A 93 3.82 -24.84 -17.02
C VAL A 93 4.82 -24.81 -15.86
N VAL A 94 4.98 -23.63 -15.24
CA VAL A 94 5.92 -23.44 -14.12
C VAL A 94 5.51 -24.27 -12.91
N ALA A 95 4.22 -24.24 -12.55
CA ALA A 95 3.71 -24.99 -11.41
C ALA A 95 3.84 -26.50 -11.59
N SER A 96 3.50 -27.03 -12.78
CA SER A 96 3.64 -28.44 -13.09
C SER A 96 5.11 -28.88 -13.03
N ALA A 97 6.03 -28.09 -13.60
CA ALA A 97 7.45 -28.39 -13.57
C ALA A 97 7.98 -28.48 -12.13
N MET A 98 7.61 -27.52 -11.27
CA MET A 98 8.06 -27.52 -9.86
C MET A 98 7.39 -28.60 -9.02
N LEU A 99 6.10 -28.89 -9.25
CA LEU A 99 5.40 -29.98 -8.56
C LEU A 99 5.98 -31.34 -8.93
N VAL A 100 6.25 -31.60 -10.21
CA VAL A 100 6.88 -32.83 -10.67
C VAL A 100 8.30 -32.93 -10.12
N LEU A 101 9.10 -31.86 -10.21
CA LEU A 101 10.46 -31.83 -9.66
C LEU A 101 10.45 -32.17 -8.16
N GLY A 102 9.62 -31.48 -7.37
CA GLY A 102 9.48 -31.74 -5.94
C GLY A 102 9.02 -33.17 -5.62
N SER A 103 8.12 -33.73 -6.43
CA SER A 103 7.68 -35.12 -6.29
C SER A 103 8.82 -36.12 -6.55
N LEU A 104 9.65 -35.86 -7.56
CA LEU A 104 10.79 -36.75 -7.92
C LEU A 104 11.90 -36.73 -6.87
N VAL A 105 12.19 -35.58 -6.28
CA VAL A 105 13.27 -35.44 -5.26
C VAL A 105 12.81 -35.78 -3.84
N SER A 106 11.50 -36.01 -3.63
CA SER A 106 10.89 -36.25 -2.32
C SER A 106 11.50 -37.43 -1.54
N GLY A 107 12.12 -38.40 -2.21
CA GLY A 107 12.75 -39.56 -1.57
C GLY A 107 14.05 -39.25 -0.81
N ASN A 108 14.69 -38.10 -1.04
CA ASN A 108 15.90 -37.68 -0.33
C ASN A 108 15.72 -36.27 0.28
N PRO A 109 15.67 -36.13 1.62
CA PRO A 109 15.46 -34.85 2.29
C PRO A 109 16.50 -33.78 1.94
N TRP A 110 17.77 -34.17 1.78
CA TRP A 110 18.86 -33.24 1.47
C TRP A 110 18.80 -32.75 0.02
N LEU A 111 18.45 -33.64 -0.91
CA LEU A 111 18.23 -33.26 -2.31
C LEU A 111 17.01 -32.34 -2.44
N SER A 112 15.92 -32.68 -1.76
CA SER A 112 14.72 -31.84 -1.66
C SER A 112 15.05 -30.45 -1.10
N GLY A 113 15.83 -30.40 -0.01
CA GLY A 113 16.30 -29.15 0.60
C GLY A 113 17.15 -28.32 -0.36
N GLY A 114 18.12 -28.93 -1.04
CA GLY A 114 18.97 -28.26 -2.02
C GLY A 114 18.19 -27.68 -3.21
N CYS A 115 17.28 -28.47 -3.79
CA CYS A 115 16.40 -28.00 -4.87
C CYS A 115 15.44 -26.89 -4.39
N PHE A 116 14.97 -26.96 -3.14
CA PHE A 116 14.11 -25.91 -2.60
C PHE A 116 14.87 -24.60 -2.40
N LEU A 117 16.10 -24.65 -1.87
CA LEU A 117 16.98 -23.48 -1.73
C LEU A 117 17.30 -22.85 -3.09
N LEU A 118 17.59 -23.67 -4.11
CA LEU A 118 17.82 -23.20 -5.47
C LEU A 118 16.58 -22.51 -6.04
N THR A 119 15.39 -23.07 -5.78
CA THR A 119 14.11 -22.48 -6.21
C THR A 119 13.88 -21.13 -5.52
N ILE A 120 14.16 -21.01 -4.22
CA ILE A 120 14.09 -19.74 -3.49
C ILE A 120 15.06 -18.73 -4.10
N PHE A 121 16.32 -19.10 -4.32
CA PHE A 121 17.33 -18.22 -4.93
C PHE A 121 16.86 -17.70 -6.29
N ALA A 122 16.45 -18.61 -7.18
CA ALA A 122 15.97 -18.29 -8.50
C ALA A 122 14.74 -17.38 -8.44
N ALA A 123 13.78 -17.67 -7.55
CA ALA A 123 12.56 -16.87 -7.38
C ALA A 123 12.84 -15.42 -6.96
N PHE A 124 13.89 -15.16 -6.17
CA PHE A 124 14.33 -13.80 -5.85
C PHE A 124 15.09 -13.15 -7.01
N GLN A 125 15.98 -13.88 -7.69
CA GLN A 125 16.76 -13.33 -8.80
C GLN A 125 15.91 -12.94 -10.00
N VAL A 126 14.85 -13.70 -10.31
CA VAL A 126 14.00 -13.39 -11.47
C VAL A 126 13.14 -12.14 -11.25
N ARG A 127 12.97 -11.65 -10.01
CA ARG A 127 12.20 -10.41 -9.72
C ARG A 127 12.77 -9.18 -10.43
N ARG A 128 14.07 -9.18 -10.75
CA ARG A 128 14.72 -8.10 -11.51
C ARG A 128 14.20 -7.94 -12.94
N PHE A 129 13.62 -8.98 -13.51
CA PHE A 129 13.06 -8.96 -14.87
C PHE A 129 11.61 -8.45 -14.93
N GLY A 130 11.10 -7.90 -13.82
CA GLY A 130 9.80 -7.23 -13.76
C GLY A 130 8.71 -8.03 -13.04
N PRO A 131 7.47 -7.48 -12.98
CA PRO A 131 6.37 -8.01 -12.18
C PRO A 131 6.00 -9.46 -12.54
N ARG A 132 5.86 -9.77 -13.84
CA ARG A 132 5.58 -11.14 -14.34
C ARG A 132 6.57 -12.16 -13.80
N ALA A 133 7.86 -11.87 -13.93
CA ALA A 133 8.91 -12.79 -13.51
C ALA A 133 8.89 -13.00 -11.99
N GLY A 134 8.64 -11.93 -11.21
CA GLY A 134 8.44 -12.03 -9.77
C GLY A 134 7.21 -12.87 -9.37
N GLY A 135 6.10 -12.74 -10.10
CA GLY A 135 4.89 -13.54 -9.92
C GLY A 135 5.13 -15.02 -10.20
N LEU A 136 5.72 -15.34 -11.36
CA LEU A 136 6.07 -16.72 -11.73
C LEU A 136 7.09 -17.33 -10.76
N GLY A 137 8.06 -16.56 -10.28
CA GLY A 137 9.00 -17.01 -9.24
C GLY A 137 8.31 -17.37 -7.93
N THR A 138 7.30 -16.58 -7.52
CA THR A 138 6.49 -16.88 -6.33
C THR A 138 5.65 -18.15 -6.52
N ILE A 139 5.06 -18.33 -7.70
CA ILE A 139 4.33 -19.57 -8.06
C ILE A 139 5.28 -20.78 -8.07
N ALA A 140 6.50 -20.63 -8.58
CA ALA A 140 7.49 -21.71 -8.63
C ALA A 140 7.85 -22.20 -7.22
N TYR A 141 8.21 -21.26 -6.34
CA TYR A 141 8.47 -21.52 -4.92
C TYR A 141 7.29 -22.21 -4.23
N GLN A 142 6.09 -21.66 -4.39
CA GLN A 142 4.89 -22.17 -3.72
C GLN A 142 4.51 -23.57 -4.22
N SER A 143 4.66 -23.82 -5.52
CA SER A 143 4.39 -25.12 -6.14
C SER A 143 5.38 -26.18 -5.68
N PHE A 144 6.67 -25.84 -5.52
CA PHE A 144 7.65 -26.75 -4.93
C PHE A 144 7.33 -27.08 -3.47
N PHE A 145 6.97 -26.07 -2.68
CA PHE A 145 6.52 -26.27 -1.30
C PHE A 145 5.31 -27.20 -1.22
N TYR A 146 4.32 -27.04 -2.10
CA TYR A 146 3.15 -27.93 -2.13
C TYR A 146 3.49 -29.36 -2.55
N ALA A 147 4.51 -29.56 -3.40
CA ALA A 147 4.99 -30.91 -3.71
C ALA A 147 5.47 -31.64 -2.46
N LEU A 148 6.23 -30.94 -1.60
CA LEU A 148 6.73 -31.49 -0.32
C LEU A 148 5.59 -31.72 0.67
N LEU A 149 4.63 -30.78 0.74
CA LEU A 149 3.48 -30.88 1.63
C LEU A 149 2.55 -32.05 1.27
N LEU A 150 2.25 -32.22 -0.02
CA LEU A 150 1.29 -33.23 -0.50
C LEU A 150 1.89 -34.63 -0.59
N LYS A 151 3.22 -34.77 -0.49
CA LYS A 151 3.96 -36.05 -0.57
C LYS A 151 3.52 -36.92 -1.75
N VAL A 152 3.36 -36.31 -2.93
CA VAL A 152 2.90 -37.04 -4.13
C VAL A 152 3.95 -38.08 -4.54
N PRO A 153 3.58 -39.38 -4.64
CA PRO A 153 4.54 -40.41 -4.99
C PRO A 153 5.05 -40.22 -6.43
N PRO A 154 6.35 -40.44 -6.70
CA PRO A 154 6.96 -40.24 -8.02
C PRO A 154 6.21 -40.95 -9.16
N ALA A 155 5.72 -42.18 -8.90
CA ALA A 155 4.98 -42.98 -9.87
C ALA A 155 3.68 -42.33 -10.37
N LYS A 156 3.08 -41.43 -9.59
CA LYS A 156 1.83 -40.73 -9.93
C LYS A 156 2.06 -39.26 -10.30
N ALA A 157 3.30 -38.77 -10.27
CA ALA A 157 3.64 -37.40 -10.61
C ALA A 157 3.22 -37.00 -12.03
N GLN A 158 3.17 -37.96 -12.96
CA GLN A 158 2.69 -37.74 -14.34
C GLN A 158 1.23 -37.23 -14.43
N TRP A 159 0.40 -37.50 -13.41
CA TRP A 159 -0.99 -37.04 -13.36
C TRP A 159 -1.12 -35.61 -12.83
N VAL A 160 -0.13 -35.09 -12.12
CA VAL A 160 -0.18 -33.76 -11.50
C VAL A 160 -0.35 -32.65 -12.54
N PRO A 161 0.41 -32.63 -13.67
CA PRO A 161 0.20 -31.64 -14.71
C PRO A 161 -1.25 -31.61 -15.20
N LEU A 162 -1.91 -32.75 -15.40
CA LEU A 162 -3.30 -32.80 -15.85
C LEU A 162 -4.22 -31.99 -14.94
N PHE A 163 -4.17 -32.22 -13.63
CA PHE A 163 -4.98 -31.48 -12.65
C PHE A 163 -4.63 -30.00 -12.61
N VAL A 164 -3.33 -29.65 -12.68
CA VAL A 164 -2.87 -28.25 -12.68
C VAL A 164 -3.36 -27.49 -13.92
N PHE A 165 -3.25 -28.08 -15.10
CA PHE A 165 -3.72 -27.45 -16.35
C PHE A 165 -5.24 -27.24 -16.33
N ILE A 166 -6.02 -28.25 -15.90
CA ILE A 166 -7.49 -28.11 -15.81
C ILE A 166 -7.86 -27.04 -14.79
N GLY A 167 -7.25 -27.06 -13.60
CA GLY A 167 -7.53 -26.07 -12.57
C GLY A 167 -7.13 -24.65 -12.99
N CYS A 168 -5.99 -24.48 -13.67
CA CYS A 168 -5.59 -23.19 -14.26
C CYS A 168 -6.55 -22.72 -15.35
N ALA A 169 -7.11 -23.63 -16.16
CA ALA A 169 -8.13 -23.28 -17.16
C ALA A 169 -9.43 -22.81 -16.48
N ILE A 170 -9.85 -23.47 -15.39
CA ILE A 170 -10.99 -23.03 -14.57
C ILE A 170 -10.72 -21.64 -14.00
N ALA A 171 -9.55 -21.43 -13.37
CA ALA A 171 -9.14 -20.15 -12.81
C ALA A 171 -9.11 -19.04 -13.88
N PHE A 172 -8.64 -19.35 -15.09
CA PHE A 172 -8.63 -18.43 -16.23
C PHE A 172 -10.06 -18.04 -16.63
N GLY A 173 -10.96 -19.02 -16.79
CA GLY A 173 -12.36 -18.77 -17.12
C GLY A 173 -13.07 -17.94 -16.03
N ILE A 174 -12.82 -18.25 -14.76
CA ILE A 174 -13.39 -17.50 -13.63
C ILE A 174 -12.88 -16.06 -13.63
N ARG A 175 -11.57 -15.84 -13.80
CA ARG A 175 -10.97 -14.51 -13.76
C ARG A 175 -11.38 -13.64 -14.95
N PHE A 176 -11.45 -14.19 -16.15
CA PHE A 176 -11.66 -13.41 -17.38
C PHE A 176 -13.08 -13.42 -17.93
N TRP A 177 -13.92 -14.40 -17.58
CA TRP A 177 -15.29 -14.53 -18.08
C TRP A 177 -16.36 -14.44 -16.99
N LEU A 178 -16.21 -15.15 -15.87
CA LEU A 178 -17.24 -15.18 -14.82
C LEU A 178 -17.21 -13.96 -13.91
N VAL A 179 -16.02 -13.57 -13.46
CA VAL A 179 -15.78 -12.41 -12.57
C VAL A 179 -14.76 -11.46 -13.22
N PRO A 180 -15.06 -10.89 -14.41
CA PRO A 180 -14.11 -10.07 -15.16
C PRO A 180 -13.74 -8.78 -14.42
N GLU A 181 -12.50 -8.34 -14.61
CA GLU A 181 -12.07 -6.99 -14.22
C GLU A 181 -12.49 -6.00 -15.30
N HIS A 182 -13.34 -5.05 -14.93
CA HIS A 182 -13.69 -3.92 -15.77
C HIS A 182 -12.99 -2.67 -15.21
N PRO A 183 -11.79 -2.32 -15.72
CA PRO A 183 -10.95 -1.27 -15.14
C PRO A 183 -11.66 0.08 -15.08
N GLY A 184 -12.49 0.41 -16.07
CA GLY A 184 -13.30 1.62 -16.03
C GLY A 184 -14.37 1.65 -14.93
N ARG A 185 -15.02 0.51 -14.64
CA ARG A 185 -16.00 0.46 -13.52
C ARG A 185 -15.30 0.59 -12.18
N MET A 186 -14.11 -0.02 -12.05
CA MET A 186 -13.27 0.06 -10.84
C MET A 186 -12.84 1.50 -10.59
N LEU A 187 -12.32 2.19 -11.61
CA LEU A 187 -11.93 3.59 -11.52
C LEU A 187 -13.12 4.50 -11.13
N ARG A 188 -14.31 4.31 -11.70
CA ARG A 188 -15.51 5.07 -11.29
C ARG A 188 -15.88 4.81 -9.83
N SER A 189 -15.78 3.56 -9.38
CA SER A 189 -16.08 3.19 -7.99
C SER A 189 -15.10 3.83 -7.02
N GLU A 190 -13.81 3.85 -7.36
CA GLU A 190 -12.78 4.52 -6.55
C GLU A 190 -12.95 6.04 -6.53
N LEU A 191 -13.26 6.67 -7.67
CA LEU A 191 -13.57 8.11 -7.73
C LEU A 191 -14.80 8.44 -6.89
N ARG A 192 -15.84 7.59 -6.93
CA ARG A 192 -17.04 7.75 -6.10
C ARG A 192 -16.70 7.68 -4.61
N ALA A 193 -15.93 6.68 -4.19
CA ALA A 193 -15.52 6.55 -2.80
C ALA A 193 -14.59 7.69 -2.36
N TRP A 194 -13.72 8.16 -3.24
CA TRP A 194 -12.85 9.31 -2.98
C TRP A 194 -13.67 10.59 -2.76
N ARG A 195 -14.66 10.86 -3.62
CA ARG A 195 -15.62 11.97 -3.42
C ARG A 195 -16.44 11.82 -2.15
N ALA A 196 -16.92 10.61 -1.85
CA ALA A 196 -17.66 10.33 -0.61
C ALA A 196 -16.78 10.57 0.63
N ARG A 197 -15.49 10.22 0.57
CA ARG A 197 -14.53 10.48 1.66
C ARG A 197 -14.31 11.98 1.88
N ILE A 198 -14.26 12.79 0.82
CA ILE A 198 -14.26 14.26 0.94
C ILE A 198 -15.54 14.75 1.62
N ALA A 199 -16.71 14.26 1.20
CA ALA A 199 -17.99 14.64 1.82
C ALA A 199 -18.05 14.28 3.33
N VAL A 200 -17.58 13.08 3.70
CA VAL A 200 -17.49 12.65 5.12
C VAL A 200 -16.53 13.53 5.90
N LEU A 201 -15.36 13.87 5.34
CA LEU A 201 -14.41 14.79 5.96
C LEU A 201 -15.04 16.16 6.23
N LEU A 202 -15.77 16.73 5.26
CA LEU A 202 -16.46 18.02 5.42
C LEU A 202 -17.51 17.97 6.54
N HIS A 203 -18.24 16.87 6.66
CA HIS A 203 -19.21 16.65 7.75
C HIS A 203 -18.53 16.53 9.13
N ASP A 204 -17.40 15.82 9.20
CA ASP A 204 -16.63 15.70 10.44
C ASP A 204 -15.95 17.01 10.85
N LEU A 205 -15.53 17.84 9.89
CA LEU A 205 -15.05 19.20 10.14
C LEU A 205 -16.17 20.09 10.72
N ALA A 206 -17.38 19.98 10.19
CA ALA A 206 -18.56 20.68 10.73
C ALA A 206 -18.85 20.24 12.18
N ARG A 207 -18.85 18.92 12.45
CA ARG A 207 -19.02 18.38 13.82
C ARG A 207 -17.93 18.85 14.77
N ARG A 208 -16.68 18.92 14.31
CA ARG A 208 -15.55 19.43 15.09
C ARG A 208 -15.75 20.88 15.50
N LEU A 209 -16.29 21.74 14.63
CA LEU A 209 -16.56 23.15 14.96
C LEU A 209 -17.67 23.31 16.02
N GLU A 210 -18.62 22.38 16.08
CA GLU A 210 -19.70 22.40 17.07
C GLU A 210 -19.26 21.91 18.45
N HIS A 211 -18.56 20.77 18.52
CA HIS A 211 -18.31 20.06 19.77
C HIS A 211 -16.84 20.10 20.22
N GLY A 212 -15.93 20.45 19.32
CA GLY A 212 -14.48 20.39 19.56
C GLY A 212 -13.97 18.98 19.91
N GLY A 213 -12.72 18.93 20.38
CA GLY A 213 -12.15 17.75 21.03
C GLY A 213 -11.02 17.06 20.26
N LYS A 214 -10.01 16.61 21.03
CA LYS A 214 -8.80 15.94 20.52
C LYS A 214 -9.11 14.67 19.72
N ALA A 215 -10.18 13.95 20.07
CA ALA A 215 -10.60 12.76 19.34
C ALA A 215 -11.13 13.10 17.94
N ALA A 216 -11.78 14.25 17.76
CA ALA A 216 -12.23 14.71 16.45
C ALA A 216 -11.04 15.14 15.58
N ASP A 217 -10.07 15.87 16.14
CA ASP A 217 -8.82 16.23 15.46
C ASP A 217 -8.09 15.00 14.92
N LYS A 218 -7.92 13.97 15.76
CA LYS A 218 -7.25 12.73 15.38
C LYS A 218 -8.00 11.97 14.28
N ARG A 219 -9.34 11.95 14.32
CA ARG A 219 -10.17 11.36 13.25
C ARG A 219 -9.98 12.10 11.92
N ILE A 220 -10.01 13.43 11.93
CA ILE A 220 -9.80 14.25 10.73
C ILE A 220 -8.41 14.03 10.14
N GLU A 221 -7.36 13.99 10.97
CA GLU A 221 -6.00 13.69 10.52
C GLU A 221 -5.92 12.30 9.86
N SER A 222 -6.60 11.30 10.43
CA SER A 222 -6.67 9.96 9.84
C SER A 222 -7.42 9.94 8.50
N HIS A 223 -8.49 10.74 8.37
CA HIS A 223 -9.25 10.88 7.13
C HIS A 223 -8.44 11.56 6.03
N LEU A 224 -7.69 12.63 6.35
CA LEU A 224 -6.79 13.31 5.41
C LEU A 224 -5.65 12.38 4.96
N ALA A 225 -5.05 11.63 5.88
CA ALA A 225 -4.02 10.64 5.53
C ALA A 225 -4.58 9.55 4.60
N ALA A 226 -5.76 9.02 4.90
CA ALA A 226 -6.43 8.03 4.05
C ALA A 226 -6.85 8.61 2.69
N LEU A 227 -7.25 9.88 2.63
CA LEU A 227 -7.56 10.59 1.38
C LEU A 227 -6.32 10.73 0.49
N ASN A 228 -5.18 11.11 1.07
CA ASN A 228 -3.89 11.18 0.37
C ASN A 228 -3.46 9.80 -0.16
N GLU A 229 -3.55 8.75 0.66
CA GLU A 229 -3.23 7.38 0.21
C GLU A 229 -4.13 6.92 -0.94
N GLN A 230 -5.44 7.21 -0.87
CA GLN A 230 -6.39 6.89 -1.94
C GLN A 230 -6.11 7.70 -3.21
N SER A 231 -5.74 8.99 -3.08
CA SER A 231 -5.34 9.86 -4.19
C SER A 231 -4.09 9.34 -4.91
N LEU A 232 -3.06 8.91 -4.16
CA LEU A 232 -1.86 8.27 -4.71
C LEU A 232 -2.18 6.94 -5.41
N GLY A 233 -3.09 6.14 -4.85
CA GLY A 233 -3.56 4.89 -5.47
C GLY A 233 -4.27 5.14 -6.81
N LEU A 234 -5.21 6.10 -6.83
CA LEU A 234 -5.89 6.57 -8.05
C LEU A 234 -4.88 7.08 -9.07
N GLU A 235 -3.88 7.84 -8.65
CA GLU A 235 -2.85 8.41 -9.51
C GLU A 235 -1.98 7.33 -10.17
N SER A 236 -1.56 6.33 -9.39
CA SER A 236 -0.81 5.17 -9.88
C SER A 236 -1.64 4.39 -10.89
N ARG A 237 -2.92 4.18 -10.62
CA ARG A 237 -3.83 3.46 -11.52
C ARG A 237 -4.11 4.25 -12.79
N LEU A 238 -4.29 5.57 -12.70
CA LEU A 238 -4.47 6.46 -13.85
C LEU A 238 -3.24 6.52 -14.76
N ALA A 239 -2.05 6.18 -14.27
CA ALA A 239 -0.85 6.04 -15.10
C ALA A 239 -0.96 4.88 -16.11
N ASP A 240 -1.78 3.86 -15.81
CA ASP A 240 -2.02 2.72 -16.71
C ASP A 240 -3.03 3.03 -17.84
N PHE A 241 -3.65 4.22 -17.81
CA PHE A 241 -4.61 4.68 -18.83
C PHE A 241 -3.93 5.59 -19.86
N ALA A 242 -4.37 5.48 -21.12
CA ALA A 242 -3.80 6.16 -22.27
C ALA A 242 -3.93 7.69 -22.16
N LYS A 243 -2.93 8.40 -22.70
CA LYS A 243 -2.91 9.86 -22.83
C LYS A 243 -3.69 10.38 -24.04
N ALA A 244 -4.45 9.53 -24.74
CA ALA A 244 -5.08 9.90 -26.00
C ALA A 244 -6.30 10.82 -25.74
N PRO A 245 -6.33 12.04 -26.30
CA PRO A 245 -7.37 13.05 -26.00
C PRO A 245 -8.78 12.62 -26.43
N GLU A 246 -8.91 11.70 -27.40
CA GLU A 246 -10.20 11.25 -27.94
C GLU A 246 -11.10 10.49 -26.94
N HIS A 247 -10.52 9.92 -25.87
CA HIS A 247 -11.25 9.08 -24.92
C HIS A 247 -11.29 9.65 -23.49
N GLY A 248 -10.89 10.92 -23.32
CA GLY A 248 -10.73 11.56 -22.01
C GLY A 248 -9.27 11.59 -21.56
N ASP A 249 -8.85 12.70 -20.96
CA ASP A 249 -7.46 12.92 -20.59
C ASP A 249 -7.16 12.42 -19.16
N ALA A 250 -6.40 11.32 -19.06
CA ALA A 250 -5.93 10.78 -17.79
C ALA A 250 -5.07 11.80 -17.01
N ALA A 251 -4.33 12.68 -17.68
CA ALA A 251 -3.53 13.72 -17.04
C ALA A 251 -4.40 14.83 -16.44
N ALA A 252 -5.51 15.19 -17.08
CA ALA A 252 -6.50 16.12 -16.53
C ALA A 252 -7.19 15.52 -15.30
N LEU A 253 -7.58 14.24 -15.35
CA LEU A 253 -8.21 13.58 -14.21
C LEU A 253 -7.26 13.46 -13.00
N ARG A 254 -5.98 13.15 -13.23
CA ARG A 254 -4.93 13.17 -12.18
C ARG A 254 -4.80 14.58 -11.55
N ASP A 255 -4.98 15.62 -12.35
CA ASP A 255 -4.95 17.00 -11.92
C ASP A 255 -6.15 17.35 -11.02
N GLU A 256 -7.35 17.00 -11.46
CA GLU A 256 -8.57 17.25 -10.70
C GLU A 256 -8.57 16.51 -9.34
N VAL A 257 -8.00 15.29 -9.30
CA VAL A 257 -7.82 14.53 -8.05
C VAL A 257 -6.83 15.23 -7.11
N LEU A 258 -5.70 15.74 -7.61
CA LEU A 258 -4.74 16.50 -6.79
C LEU A 258 -5.37 17.79 -6.25
N HIS A 259 -6.09 18.53 -7.08
CA HIS A 259 -6.74 19.77 -6.69
C HIS A 259 -7.84 19.54 -5.65
N GLY A 260 -8.62 18.46 -5.77
CA GLY A 260 -9.61 18.08 -4.77
C GLY A 260 -9.00 17.71 -3.41
N GLU A 261 -7.84 17.05 -3.42
CA GLU A 261 -7.07 16.73 -2.20
C GLU A 261 -6.55 18.00 -1.51
N LEU A 262 -5.92 18.91 -2.26
CA LEU A 262 -5.42 20.19 -1.75
C LEU A 262 -6.57 21.08 -1.25
N ALA A 263 -7.73 21.03 -1.90
CA ALA A 263 -8.93 21.73 -1.47
C ALA A 263 -9.44 21.22 -0.11
N ALA A 264 -9.49 19.90 0.08
CA ALA A 264 -9.86 19.30 1.35
C ALA A 264 -8.93 19.73 2.51
N GLU A 265 -7.61 19.78 2.26
CA GLU A 265 -6.63 20.29 3.23
C GLU A 265 -6.79 21.80 3.50
N ALA A 266 -7.12 22.59 2.49
CA ALA A 266 -7.39 24.01 2.63
C ALA A 266 -8.64 24.28 3.47
N VAL A 267 -9.70 23.48 3.28
CA VAL A 267 -10.93 23.57 4.09
C VAL A 267 -10.67 23.15 5.54
N ASP A 268 -9.88 22.10 5.79
CA ASP A 268 -9.44 21.75 7.15
C ASP A 268 -8.69 22.92 7.82
N ALA A 269 -7.72 23.52 7.13
CA ALA A 269 -6.97 24.66 7.66
C ALA A 269 -7.89 25.85 8.01
N ALA A 270 -8.88 26.14 7.17
CA ALA A 270 -9.88 27.18 7.45
C ALA A 270 -10.78 26.80 8.66
N ALA A 271 -11.26 25.57 8.73
CA ALA A 271 -12.06 25.09 9.86
C ALA A 271 -11.25 25.06 11.19
N ARG A 272 -9.94 24.83 11.14
CA ARG A 272 -9.06 24.96 12.32
C ARG A 272 -8.89 26.41 12.73
N GLY A 273 -8.68 27.32 11.77
CA GLY A 273 -8.57 28.76 12.03
C GLY A 273 -9.85 29.38 12.61
N ALA A 274 -11.02 28.89 12.19
CA ALA A 274 -12.31 29.37 12.69
C ALA A 274 -12.72 28.80 14.05
N GLY A 275 -11.93 27.91 14.66
CA GLY A 275 -12.28 27.26 15.93
C GLY A 275 -12.44 28.23 17.11
N GLY A 276 -11.77 29.38 17.06
CA GLY A 276 -11.90 30.46 18.06
C GLY A 276 -12.86 31.58 17.65
N ALA A 277 -13.58 31.45 16.54
CA ALA A 277 -14.49 32.49 16.05
C ALA A 277 -15.76 32.59 16.90
N ALA A 278 -16.41 33.76 16.82
CA ALA A 278 -17.71 34.00 17.47
C ALA A 278 -18.76 32.99 16.99
N GLU A 279 -19.70 32.66 17.88
CA GLU A 279 -20.80 31.71 17.62
C GLU A 279 -21.50 31.87 16.25
N PRO A 280 -21.93 33.08 15.82
CA PRO A 280 -22.64 33.22 14.56
C PRO A 280 -21.77 32.90 13.33
N ASP A 281 -20.50 33.29 13.35
CA ASP A 281 -19.57 33.00 12.24
C ASP A 281 -19.19 31.53 12.20
N ARG A 282 -19.09 30.88 13.36
CA ARG A 282 -18.86 29.44 13.47
C ARG A 282 -20.04 28.65 12.92
N GLN A 283 -21.27 29.04 13.25
CA GLN A 283 -22.49 28.41 12.76
C GLN A 283 -22.65 28.55 11.23
N ARG A 284 -22.39 29.72 10.66
CA ARG A 284 -22.38 29.93 9.20
C ARG A 284 -21.42 28.97 8.50
N LEU A 285 -20.22 28.80 9.03
CA LEU A 285 -19.24 27.88 8.46
C LEU A 285 -19.69 26.41 8.59
N VAL A 286 -20.27 26.02 9.73
CA VAL A 286 -20.84 24.67 9.95
C VAL A 286 -21.92 24.35 8.90
N GLU A 287 -22.85 25.28 8.67
CA GLU A 287 -23.89 25.16 7.64
C GLU A 287 -23.28 25.06 6.24
N GLY A 288 -22.31 25.91 5.93
CA GLY A 288 -21.60 25.89 4.65
C GLY A 288 -20.87 24.58 4.39
N LEU A 289 -20.21 24.00 5.39
CA LEU A 289 -19.52 22.71 5.28
C LEU A 289 -20.50 21.55 5.06
N ARG A 290 -21.65 21.55 5.74
CA ARG A 290 -22.72 20.56 5.52
C ARG A 290 -23.32 20.67 4.12
N ALA A 291 -23.55 21.88 3.63
CA ALA A 291 -24.03 22.13 2.27
C ALA A 291 -23.03 21.60 1.23
N LEU A 292 -21.73 21.85 1.41
CA LEU A 292 -20.68 21.32 0.54
C LEU A 292 -20.61 19.80 0.59
N ALA A 293 -20.67 19.20 1.79
CA ALA A 293 -20.69 17.75 1.94
C ALA A 293 -21.83 17.12 1.13
N HIS A 294 -23.03 17.69 1.23
CA HIS A 294 -24.19 17.24 0.46
C HIS A 294 -23.99 17.41 -1.05
N GLN A 295 -23.47 18.55 -1.50
CA GLN A 295 -23.23 18.83 -2.92
C GLN A 295 -22.17 17.91 -3.53
N VAL A 296 -21.03 17.72 -2.84
CA VAL A 296 -19.93 16.85 -3.28
C VAL A 296 -20.40 15.40 -3.37
N GLY A 297 -21.14 14.91 -2.36
CA GLY A 297 -21.62 13.54 -2.28
C GLY A 297 -22.65 13.16 -3.35
N HIS A 298 -23.51 14.10 -3.75
CA HIS A 298 -24.60 13.86 -4.72
C HIS A 298 -24.32 14.43 -6.12
N GLU A 299 -23.10 14.89 -6.40
CA GLU A 299 -22.72 15.54 -7.67
C GLU A 299 -23.57 16.78 -8.02
N HIS A 300 -24.04 17.53 -7.03
CA HIS A 300 -24.70 18.82 -7.29
C HIS A 300 -23.66 19.88 -7.65
N ALA A 301 -24.05 20.79 -8.55
CA ALA A 301 -23.23 21.94 -8.90
C ALA A 301 -22.95 22.80 -7.66
N ILE A 302 -21.68 23.16 -7.49
CA ILE A 302 -21.23 24.09 -6.45
C ILE A 302 -21.04 25.43 -7.15
N ASP A 303 -21.74 26.46 -6.67
CA ASP A 303 -21.49 27.85 -7.06
C ASP A 303 -20.68 28.52 -5.92
N PRO A 304 -19.36 28.75 -6.12
CA PRO A 304 -18.50 29.33 -5.10
C PRO A 304 -18.94 30.73 -4.67
N ALA A 305 -19.45 31.56 -5.58
CA ALA A 305 -19.88 32.91 -5.28
C ALA A 305 -21.17 32.90 -4.44
N ALA A 306 -22.13 32.06 -4.82
CA ALA A 306 -23.35 31.90 -4.04
C ALA A 306 -23.10 31.24 -2.68
N TRP A 307 -22.13 30.32 -2.58
CA TRP A 307 -21.71 29.76 -1.30
C TRP A 307 -21.09 30.82 -0.41
N ALA A 308 -20.15 31.62 -0.95
CA ALA A 308 -19.46 32.67 -0.21
C ALA A 308 -20.41 33.72 0.33
N ALA A 309 -21.40 34.15 -0.49
CA ALA A 309 -22.41 35.12 -0.08
C ALA A 309 -23.26 34.66 1.12
N ARG A 310 -23.43 33.35 1.32
CA ARG A 310 -24.30 32.79 2.38
C ARG A 310 -23.52 32.29 3.60
N HIS A 311 -22.35 31.72 3.41
CA HIS A 311 -21.67 30.94 4.43
C HIS A 311 -20.24 31.39 4.73
N GLU A 312 -19.69 32.38 3.99
CA GLU A 312 -18.36 32.88 4.29
C GLU A 312 -18.35 33.62 5.64
N PRO A 313 -17.42 33.28 6.56
CA PRO A 313 -17.32 33.95 7.84
C PRO A 313 -16.89 35.42 7.70
N GLY A 314 -17.30 36.26 8.64
CA GLY A 314 -16.92 37.67 8.67
C GLY A 314 -15.40 37.89 8.74
N ALA A 315 -14.94 39.10 8.40
CA ALA A 315 -13.51 39.41 8.31
C ALA A 315 -12.72 39.24 9.62
N GLY A 316 -13.40 39.36 10.77
CA GLY A 316 -12.80 39.12 12.09
C GLY A 316 -12.74 37.65 12.51
N ALA A 317 -13.49 36.76 11.84
CA ALA A 317 -13.57 35.35 12.21
C ALA A 317 -12.45 34.49 11.59
N LEU A 318 -11.92 34.90 10.43
CA LEU A 318 -10.88 34.18 9.72
C LEU A 318 -9.84 35.14 9.11
N PRO A 319 -8.54 34.86 9.31
CA PRO A 319 -7.47 35.58 8.61
C PRO A 319 -7.71 35.61 7.10
N GLU A 320 -7.37 36.73 6.47
CA GLU A 320 -7.57 36.96 5.03
C GLU A 320 -6.95 35.86 4.16
N ALA A 321 -5.76 35.37 4.53
CA ALA A 321 -5.10 34.26 3.83
C ALA A 321 -5.90 32.94 3.89
N LEU A 322 -6.57 32.64 5.01
CA LEU A 322 -7.40 31.43 5.13
C LEU A 322 -8.72 31.58 4.38
N ARG A 323 -9.32 32.79 4.36
CA ARG A 323 -10.50 33.08 3.53
C ARG A 323 -10.20 32.92 2.05
N TRP A 324 -9.06 33.44 1.59
CA TRP A 324 -8.61 33.26 0.22
C TRP A 324 -8.43 31.77 -0.13
N ARG A 325 -7.74 31.00 0.73
CA ARG A 325 -7.57 29.54 0.53
C ARG A 325 -8.91 28.80 0.49
N LEU A 326 -9.85 29.18 1.35
CA LEU A 326 -11.19 28.59 1.38
C LEU A 326 -11.92 28.83 0.05
N ARG A 327 -11.92 30.07 -0.47
CA ARG A 327 -12.53 30.38 -1.79
C ARG A 327 -11.93 29.55 -2.93
N ARG A 328 -10.59 29.42 -2.98
CA ARG A 328 -9.91 28.57 -3.98
C ARG A 328 -10.24 27.09 -3.82
N ALA A 329 -10.40 26.63 -2.59
CA ALA A 329 -10.84 25.27 -2.32
C ALA A 329 -12.25 25.01 -2.86
N LEU A 330 -13.17 25.98 -2.74
CA LEU A 330 -14.53 25.87 -3.31
C LEU A 330 -14.50 25.74 -4.83
N GLU A 331 -13.68 26.54 -5.51
CA GLU A 331 -13.51 26.43 -6.96
C GLU A 331 -12.98 25.04 -7.37
N SER A 332 -11.99 24.54 -6.64
CA SER A 332 -11.43 23.20 -6.88
C SER A 332 -12.42 22.08 -6.58
N LEU A 333 -13.28 22.25 -5.57
CA LEU A 333 -14.37 21.31 -5.24
C LEU A 333 -15.49 21.37 -6.29
N ALA A 334 -15.76 22.55 -6.86
CA ALA A 334 -16.71 22.73 -7.94
C ALA A 334 -16.24 22.06 -9.24
N SER A 335 -14.93 21.99 -9.47
CA SER A 335 -14.30 21.34 -10.63
C SER A 335 -13.98 19.85 -10.42
N LEU A 336 -14.51 19.20 -9.39
CA LEU A 336 -14.29 17.77 -9.18
C LEU A 336 -14.84 16.94 -10.36
N PRO A 337 -14.18 15.84 -10.75
CA PRO A 337 -14.59 15.04 -11.91
C PRO A 337 -16.01 14.54 -11.74
N SER A 338 -16.85 14.76 -12.76
CA SER A 338 -18.16 14.11 -12.84
C SER A 338 -17.97 12.61 -13.05
N LEU A 339 -18.71 11.79 -12.30
CA LEU A 339 -18.67 10.32 -12.47
C LEU A 339 -19.32 9.88 -13.79
N ARG A 340 -20.02 10.79 -14.47
CA ARG A 340 -20.66 10.58 -15.78
C ARG A 340 -19.71 10.84 -16.96
N ARG A 341 -18.54 11.44 -16.73
CA ARG A 341 -17.56 11.74 -17.79
C ARG A 341 -17.08 10.45 -18.47
N PRO A 342 -16.83 10.46 -19.80
CA PRO A 342 -16.10 9.37 -20.45
C PRO A 342 -14.73 9.18 -19.76
N LEU A 343 -14.41 7.93 -19.46
CA LEU A 343 -13.15 7.57 -18.83
C LEU A 343 -12.08 7.34 -19.90
N PRO A 344 -10.81 7.65 -19.60
CA PRO A 344 -9.71 7.40 -20.51
C PRO A 344 -9.68 5.93 -20.94
N ALA A 345 -9.26 5.68 -22.18
CA ALA A 345 -9.00 4.33 -22.66
C ALA A 345 -7.76 3.75 -21.94
N MET A 346 -7.65 2.44 -21.83
CA MET A 346 -6.40 1.83 -21.33
C MET A 346 -5.25 2.05 -22.31
N CYS A 347 -4.03 2.18 -21.81
CA CYS A 347 -2.84 2.12 -22.66
C CYS A 347 -2.85 0.81 -23.47
N ASP A 348 -2.46 0.88 -24.75
CA ASP A 348 -2.28 -0.34 -25.55
C ASP A 348 -1.11 -1.14 -24.96
N GLU A 349 -1.41 -2.33 -24.44
CA GLU A 349 -0.42 -3.23 -23.84
C GLU A 349 0.67 -3.68 -24.82
N ARG A 350 0.53 -3.42 -26.13
CA ARG A 350 1.55 -3.66 -27.16
C ARG A 350 2.66 -2.61 -27.17
N GLN A 351 2.40 -1.39 -26.71
CA GLN A 351 3.44 -0.39 -26.56
C GLN A 351 4.00 -0.51 -25.13
N PRO A 352 5.26 -0.94 -24.96
CA PRO A 352 5.87 -0.88 -23.64
C PRO A 352 5.86 0.58 -23.20
N ALA A 353 5.15 0.88 -22.10
CA ALA A 353 5.37 2.12 -21.39
C ALA A 353 6.89 2.23 -21.14
N PRO A 354 7.52 3.40 -21.34
CA PRO A 354 8.90 3.58 -20.91
C PRO A 354 8.96 3.15 -19.46
N ALA A 355 9.83 2.19 -19.15
CA ALA A 355 9.87 1.54 -17.86
C ALA A 355 10.08 2.59 -16.75
N SER A 356 9.00 3.09 -16.17
CA SER A 356 9.03 3.64 -14.83
C SER A 356 9.17 2.44 -13.92
N ALA A 357 10.43 2.07 -13.70
CA ALA A 357 10.81 0.97 -12.81
C ALA A 357 10.02 1.13 -11.50
N PRO A 358 9.34 0.10 -11.01
CA PRO A 358 8.68 0.17 -9.72
C PRO A 358 9.76 0.36 -8.65
N GLY A 359 9.95 1.60 -8.20
CA GLY A 359 10.50 1.95 -6.89
C GLY A 359 11.79 1.25 -6.46
N GLY A 360 12.64 0.81 -7.39
CA GLY A 360 14.04 0.57 -7.11
C GLY A 360 14.65 1.93 -6.85
N ALA A 361 14.89 2.26 -5.58
CA ALA A 361 15.70 3.40 -5.24
C ALA A 361 16.96 3.34 -6.10
N GLY A 362 17.18 4.37 -6.92
CA GLY A 362 18.47 4.58 -7.56
C GLY A 362 19.49 4.73 -6.45
N SER A 363 20.16 3.62 -6.10
CA SER A 363 21.46 3.68 -5.46
C SER A 363 22.43 4.02 -6.56
N THR A 364 22.96 5.24 -6.48
CA THR A 364 24.23 5.63 -7.07
C THR A 364 25.25 4.50 -7.02
N ASP A 365 25.96 4.31 -8.14
CA ASP A 365 27.18 3.51 -8.27
C ASP A 365 28.04 3.59 -7.01
N GLN A 366 28.06 2.51 -6.24
CA GLN A 366 29.19 2.12 -5.39
C GLN A 366 29.13 0.59 -5.25
N GLY A 367 30.20 -0.07 -5.68
CA GLY A 367 30.24 -1.48 -6.04
C GLY A 367 29.85 -2.47 -4.95
N TRP A 368 29.47 -3.68 -5.40
CA TRP A 368 28.96 -4.86 -4.67
C TRP A 368 27.42 -5.03 -4.78
N PRO A 369 26.87 -6.27 -4.82
CA PRO A 369 25.87 -6.69 -5.79
C PRO A 369 24.51 -5.99 -5.61
N ASP A 370 23.82 -5.89 -6.74
CA ASP A 370 22.44 -5.44 -6.90
C ASP A 370 21.53 -5.89 -5.72
N ASP A 371 20.64 -5.01 -5.23
CA ASP A 371 19.76 -5.24 -4.07
C ASP A 371 18.98 -6.56 -4.20
N SER A 372 18.65 -6.94 -5.43
CA SER A 372 18.04 -8.22 -5.79
C SER A 372 18.88 -9.43 -5.35
N THR A 373 20.18 -9.40 -5.62
CA THR A 373 21.13 -10.49 -5.35
C THR A 373 21.46 -10.55 -3.86
N ARG A 374 21.59 -9.39 -3.21
CA ARG A 374 21.72 -9.34 -1.75
C ARG A 374 20.53 -10.00 -1.05
N ARG A 375 19.29 -9.65 -1.44
CA ARG A 375 18.08 -10.24 -0.87
C ARG A 375 17.94 -11.73 -1.17
N ALA A 376 18.32 -12.16 -2.38
CA ALA A 376 18.35 -13.57 -2.73
C ALA A 376 19.30 -14.36 -1.81
N LEU A 377 20.51 -13.83 -1.58
CA LEU A 377 21.50 -14.45 -0.69
C LEU A 377 21.01 -14.48 0.77
N GLN A 378 20.43 -13.39 1.27
CA GLN A 378 19.84 -13.35 2.61
C GLN A 378 18.72 -14.38 2.79
N ALA A 379 17.77 -14.44 1.84
CA ALA A 379 16.67 -15.39 1.88
C ALA A 379 17.16 -16.84 1.81
N CYS A 380 18.18 -17.13 0.99
CA CYS A 380 18.79 -18.46 0.94
C CYS A 380 19.54 -18.84 2.21
N ALA A 381 20.29 -17.92 2.81
CA ALA A 381 20.96 -18.16 4.09
C ALA A 381 19.95 -18.45 5.21
N ALA A 382 18.84 -17.69 5.23
CA ALA A 382 17.74 -17.89 6.16
C ALA A 382 17.05 -19.24 5.98
N ALA A 383 16.74 -19.58 4.72
CA ALA A 383 16.13 -20.85 4.36
C ALA A 383 17.07 -22.03 4.66
N LEU A 384 18.39 -21.87 4.48
CA LEU A 384 19.38 -22.90 4.83
C LEU A 384 19.44 -23.11 6.35
N GLY A 385 19.48 -22.03 7.13
CA GLY A 385 19.40 -22.12 8.60
C GLY A 385 18.11 -22.82 9.07
N ALA A 386 16.98 -22.45 8.48
CA ALA A 386 15.68 -23.05 8.79
C ALA A 386 15.59 -24.51 8.35
N LEU A 387 16.22 -24.88 7.22
CA LEU A 387 16.33 -26.26 6.76
C LEU A 387 17.12 -27.11 7.76
N LEU A 388 18.31 -26.65 8.17
CA LEU A 388 19.19 -27.41 9.07
C LEU A 388 18.57 -27.56 10.47
N ALA A 389 18.11 -26.46 11.06
CA ALA A 389 17.48 -26.48 12.38
C ALA A 389 16.12 -27.18 12.36
N GLY A 390 15.32 -26.99 11.30
CA GLY A 390 14.04 -27.64 11.13
C GLY A 390 14.17 -29.15 10.95
N HIS A 391 15.18 -29.63 10.20
CA HIS A 391 15.43 -31.05 10.04
C HIS A 391 15.91 -31.71 11.34
N ALA A 392 16.66 -30.98 12.18
CA ALA A 392 17.05 -31.46 13.50
C ALA A 392 15.86 -31.58 14.47
N LEU A 393 14.83 -30.76 14.31
CA LEU A 393 13.60 -30.83 15.11
C LEU A 393 12.63 -31.90 14.58
N SER A 394 12.31 -31.85 13.28
CA SER A 394 11.42 -32.80 12.61
C SER A 394 11.92 -33.11 11.21
N ALA A 395 12.42 -34.33 11.03
CA ALA A 395 12.86 -34.83 9.73
C ALA A 395 11.73 -34.88 8.69
N ASP A 396 10.47 -34.94 9.14
CA ASP A 396 9.29 -35.07 8.27
C ASP A 396 8.65 -33.74 7.88
N HIS A 397 8.86 -32.66 8.64
CA HIS A 397 8.12 -31.40 8.50
C HIS A 397 8.99 -30.13 8.37
N TRP A 398 10.31 -30.28 8.28
CA TRP A 398 11.30 -29.19 8.12
C TRP A 398 10.93 -28.10 7.10
N PHE A 399 10.18 -28.44 6.05
CA PHE A 399 9.77 -27.52 4.99
C PHE A 399 8.88 -26.37 5.50
N TRP A 400 8.20 -26.55 6.63
CA TRP A 400 7.42 -25.50 7.29
C TRP A 400 8.28 -24.43 7.97
N ALA A 401 9.41 -24.82 8.57
CA ALA A 401 10.38 -23.86 9.09
C ALA A 401 10.94 -22.99 7.95
N VAL A 402 11.24 -23.61 6.80
CA VAL A 402 11.70 -22.89 5.60
C VAL A 402 10.60 -21.97 5.05
N PHE A 403 9.33 -22.41 5.04
CA PHE A 403 8.20 -21.56 4.64
C PHE A 403 8.03 -20.35 5.55
N ALA A 404 8.07 -20.55 6.87
CA ALA A 404 7.99 -19.45 7.84
C ALA A 404 9.13 -18.43 7.63
N SER A 405 10.36 -18.91 7.41
CA SER A 405 11.52 -18.05 7.11
C SER A 405 11.29 -17.22 5.84
N PHE A 406 10.81 -17.85 4.76
CA PHE A 406 10.50 -17.16 3.51
C PHE A 406 9.40 -16.10 3.68
N VAL A 407 8.30 -16.41 4.40
CA VAL A 407 7.19 -15.46 4.61
C VAL A 407 7.67 -14.21 5.37
N VAL A 408 8.55 -14.38 6.37
CA VAL A 408 9.16 -13.26 7.10
C VAL A 408 10.06 -12.43 6.19
N PHE A 409 10.89 -13.07 5.36
CA PHE A 409 11.82 -12.36 4.46
C PHE A 409 11.17 -11.71 3.24
N ALA A 410 10.14 -12.34 2.67
CA ALA A 410 9.46 -11.85 1.47
C ALA A 410 8.85 -10.45 1.68
N ARG A 411 8.69 -10.03 2.94
CA ARG A 411 7.98 -8.81 3.35
C ARG A 411 8.87 -7.78 4.06
N THR A 412 10.17 -8.03 4.21
CA THR A 412 11.03 -7.21 5.07
C THR A 412 12.32 -6.80 4.34
N ALA A 413 12.70 -5.53 4.48
CA ALA A 413 13.90 -4.98 3.84
C ALA A 413 15.02 -4.70 4.86
N THR A 414 14.67 -4.46 6.12
CA THR A 414 15.64 -4.18 7.20
C THR A 414 15.53 -5.16 8.35
N VAL A 415 16.59 -5.21 9.17
CA VAL A 415 16.66 -6.05 10.37
C VAL A 415 15.49 -5.75 11.32
N GLY A 416 15.17 -4.47 11.54
CA GLY A 416 14.05 -4.08 12.41
C GLY A 416 12.70 -4.55 11.88
N GLN A 417 12.46 -4.41 10.57
CA GLN A 417 11.25 -4.92 9.94
C GLN A 417 11.17 -6.44 9.99
N THR A 418 12.31 -7.13 9.80
CA THR A 418 12.43 -8.59 9.91
C THR A 418 12.03 -9.05 11.30
N LEU A 419 12.54 -8.40 12.35
CA LEU A 419 12.19 -8.70 13.73
C LEU A 419 10.69 -8.51 14.01
N SER A 420 10.12 -7.37 13.65
CA SER A 420 8.69 -7.14 13.83
C SER A 420 7.83 -8.09 12.98
N GLY A 421 8.30 -8.45 11.78
CA GLY A 421 7.67 -9.41 10.89
C GLY A 421 7.65 -10.81 11.48
N ALA A 422 8.78 -11.26 12.02
CA ALA A 422 8.92 -12.51 12.76
C ALA A 422 7.94 -12.58 13.94
N TRP A 423 7.88 -11.53 14.77
CA TRP A 423 6.96 -11.48 15.91
C TRP A 423 5.49 -11.56 15.48
N ARG A 424 5.10 -10.78 14.46
CA ARG A 424 3.75 -10.84 13.90
C ARG A 424 3.42 -12.21 13.30
N GLN A 425 4.38 -12.87 12.67
CA GLN A 425 4.18 -14.19 12.10
C GLN A 425 3.95 -15.25 13.19
N ILE A 426 4.68 -15.18 14.31
CA ILE A 426 4.47 -16.05 15.47
C ILE A 426 3.07 -15.81 16.04
N LEU A 427 2.71 -14.55 16.33
CA LEU A 427 1.37 -14.20 16.83
C LEU A 427 0.25 -14.63 15.88
N ALA A 428 0.45 -14.48 14.57
CA ALA A 428 -0.53 -14.89 13.57
C ALA A 428 -0.73 -16.40 13.55
N THR A 429 0.36 -17.16 13.74
CA THR A 429 0.30 -18.63 13.79
C THR A 429 -0.44 -19.09 15.04
N VAL A 430 -0.11 -18.52 16.21
CA VAL A 430 -0.84 -18.79 17.47
C VAL A 430 -2.32 -18.45 17.32
N GLY A 431 -2.64 -17.23 16.86
CA GLY A 431 -4.02 -16.80 16.67
C GLY A 431 -4.78 -17.67 15.67
N GLY A 432 -4.14 -18.03 14.56
CA GLY A 432 -4.75 -18.89 13.54
C GLY A 432 -4.99 -20.31 14.03
N VAL A 433 -4.06 -20.88 14.78
CA VAL A 433 -4.22 -22.19 15.43
C VAL A 433 -5.41 -22.17 16.40
N CYS A 434 -5.48 -21.19 17.30
CA CYS A 434 -6.61 -21.08 18.25
C CYS A 434 -7.96 -20.93 17.52
N VAL A 435 -8.01 -20.10 16.48
CA VAL A 435 -9.23 -19.92 15.66
C VAL A 435 -9.59 -21.21 14.93
N GLY A 436 -8.60 -21.94 14.39
CA GLY A 436 -8.80 -23.20 13.69
C GLY A 436 -9.36 -24.30 14.60
N ILE A 437 -8.79 -24.48 15.79
CA ILE A 437 -9.28 -25.46 16.79
C ILE A 437 -10.71 -25.13 17.20
N ALA A 438 -10.96 -23.88 17.59
CA ALA A 438 -12.29 -23.46 18.01
C ALA A 438 -13.33 -23.67 16.89
N ALA A 439 -12.96 -23.34 15.65
CA ALA A 439 -13.80 -23.56 14.48
C ALA A 439 -14.09 -25.05 14.23
N ALA A 440 -13.11 -25.92 14.46
CA ALA A 440 -13.26 -27.35 14.20
C ALA A 440 -14.04 -28.07 15.30
N GLU A 441 -13.81 -27.73 16.58
CA GLU A 441 -14.64 -28.21 17.70
C GLU A 441 -16.12 -27.85 17.52
N LEU A 442 -16.41 -26.64 17.04
CA LEU A 442 -17.78 -26.17 16.77
C LEU A 442 -18.50 -26.98 15.69
N VAL A 443 -17.74 -27.60 14.78
CA VAL A 443 -18.26 -28.25 13.57
C VAL A 443 -18.05 -29.77 13.59
N HIS A 444 -17.43 -30.27 14.66
CA HIS A 444 -17.09 -31.67 14.84
C HIS A 444 -18.33 -32.56 14.65
N GLY A 445 -18.17 -33.60 13.82
CA GLY A 445 -19.23 -34.58 13.52
C GLY A 445 -20.05 -34.31 12.25
N ASN A 446 -19.94 -33.13 11.60
CA ASN A 446 -20.61 -32.87 10.32
C ASN A 446 -19.64 -32.41 9.21
N ARG A 447 -19.15 -33.39 8.42
CA ARG A 447 -18.22 -33.16 7.29
C ARG A 447 -18.70 -32.12 6.29
N GLY A 448 -20.02 -31.98 6.09
CA GLY A 448 -20.57 -30.99 5.16
C GLY A 448 -20.39 -29.56 5.65
N VAL A 449 -20.58 -29.34 6.95
CA VAL A 449 -20.37 -28.04 7.59
C VAL A 449 -18.88 -27.73 7.69
N GLU A 450 -18.03 -28.74 7.96
CA GLU A 450 -16.57 -28.59 8.03
C GLU A 450 -16.00 -28.10 6.69
N LEU A 451 -16.42 -28.76 5.60
CA LEU A 451 -16.04 -28.38 4.24
C LEU A 451 -16.57 -26.98 3.89
N SER A 452 -17.81 -26.66 4.27
CA SER A 452 -18.39 -25.34 4.02
C SER A 452 -17.62 -24.23 4.75
N LEU A 453 -17.25 -24.48 6.00
CA LEU A 453 -16.48 -23.55 6.81
C LEU A 453 -15.07 -23.36 6.25
N LEU A 454 -14.42 -24.41 5.73
CA LEU A 454 -13.15 -24.30 5.01
C LEU A 454 -13.26 -23.31 3.82
N PHE A 455 -14.32 -23.39 3.02
CA PHE A 455 -14.55 -22.43 1.92
C PHE A 455 -14.79 -21.00 2.41
N VAL A 456 -15.44 -20.83 3.57
CA VAL A 456 -15.60 -19.51 4.21
C VAL A 456 -14.23 -18.94 4.64
N PHE A 457 -13.36 -19.75 5.23
CA PHE A 457 -11.98 -19.34 5.58
C PHE A 457 -11.16 -18.99 4.34
N ILE A 458 -11.29 -19.74 3.24
CA ILE A 458 -10.68 -19.40 1.95
C ILE A 458 -11.20 -18.03 1.47
N ALA A 459 -12.52 -17.82 1.48
CA ALA A 459 -13.14 -16.55 1.07
C ALA A 459 -12.60 -15.36 1.87
N ALA A 460 -12.64 -15.48 3.21
CA ALA A 460 -12.19 -14.46 4.13
C ALA A 460 -10.68 -14.22 4.04
N GLY A 461 -9.89 -15.28 3.87
CA GLY A 461 -8.44 -15.22 3.70
C GLY A 461 -8.07 -14.43 2.44
N PHE A 462 -8.63 -14.78 1.29
CA PHE A 462 -8.34 -14.07 0.04
C PHE A 462 -8.96 -12.66 -0.02
N TYR A 463 -10.03 -12.39 0.72
CA TYR A 463 -10.48 -11.02 0.98
C TYR A 463 -9.46 -10.21 1.80
N ALA A 464 -8.83 -10.83 2.80
CA ALA A 464 -7.82 -10.20 3.63
C ALA A 464 -6.45 -10.08 2.93
N PHE A 465 -6.20 -10.87 1.89
CA PHE A 465 -4.93 -10.94 1.16
C PHE A 465 -4.44 -9.56 0.66
N HIS A 466 -5.35 -8.74 0.15
CA HIS A 466 -5.08 -7.37 -0.26
C HIS A 466 -5.46 -6.39 0.87
N GLY A 467 -4.45 -5.80 1.53
CA GLY A 467 -4.63 -4.71 2.51
C GLY A 467 -4.78 -5.12 3.98
N LEU A 468 -5.18 -6.35 4.32
CA LEU A 468 -5.27 -6.84 5.71
C LEU A 468 -4.34 -8.03 5.96
N GLN A 469 -3.04 -7.84 5.69
CA GLN A 469 -2.07 -8.93 5.68
C GLN A 469 -2.00 -9.71 7.00
N ASN A 470 -2.12 -9.04 8.16
CA ASN A 470 -2.12 -9.71 9.46
C ASN A 470 -3.32 -10.65 9.63
N VAL A 471 -4.49 -10.23 9.14
CA VAL A 471 -5.72 -11.05 9.17
C VAL A 471 -5.59 -12.21 8.21
N TYR A 472 -5.03 -11.98 7.01
CA TYR A 472 -4.76 -13.04 6.05
C TYR A 472 -3.86 -14.14 6.63
N THR A 473 -2.77 -13.78 7.33
CA THR A 473 -1.88 -14.78 7.92
C THR A 473 -2.56 -15.62 9.02
N VAL A 474 -3.40 -15.00 9.84
CA VAL A 474 -4.19 -15.72 10.86
C VAL A 474 -5.18 -16.69 10.19
N LEU A 475 -5.94 -16.20 9.20
CA LEU A 475 -6.92 -17.02 8.48
C LEU A 475 -6.28 -18.15 7.68
N LEU A 476 -5.10 -17.91 7.11
CA LEU A 476 -4.33 -18.95 6.40
C LEU A 476 -3.90 -20.06 7.36
N SER A 477 -3.39 -19.70 8.54
CA SER A 477 -3.01 -20.67 9.59
C SER A 477 -4.23 -21.45 10.11
N ALA A 478 -5.37 -20.78 10.30
CA ALA A 478 -6.63 -21.43 10.69
C ALA A 478 -7.14 -22.40 9.61
N MET A 479 -7.12 -21.98 8.34
CA MET A 479 -7.49 -22.82 7.19
C MET A 479 -6.62 -24.07 7.09
N LEU A 480 -5.31 -23.95 7.35
CA LEU A 480 -4.39 -25.09 7.38
C LEU A 480 -4.70 -26.03 8.56
N ALA A 481 -4.98 -25.50 9.75
CA ALA A 481 -5.36 -26.31 10.90
C ALA A 481 -6.63 -27.13 10.61
N MET A 482 -7.67 -26.49 10.07
CA MET A 482 -8.89 -27.19 9.63
C MET A 482 -8.63 -28.23 8.55
N LEU A 483 -7.76 -27.93 7.59
CA LEU A 483 -7.39 -28.89 6.55
C LEU A 483 -6.69 -30.12 7.13
N TYR A 484 -5.85 -29.96 8.17
CA TYR A 484 -5.19 -31.07 8.85
C TYR A 484 -6.15 -31.95 9.63
N GLU A 485 -7.13 -31.35 10.31
CA GLU A 485 -8.18 -32.09 11.00
C GLU A 485 -9.04 -32.89 10.01
N LEU A 486 -9.41 -32.28 8.88
CA LEU A 486 -10.13 -32.97 7.81
C LEU A 486 -9.34 -34.15 7.22
N MET A 487 -8.00 -34.05 7.21
CA MET A 487 -7.09 -35.13 6.80
C MET A 487 -6.88 -36.19 7.90
N GLY A 488 -7.46 -36.02 9.09
CA GLY A 488 -7.40 -36.96 10.20
C GLY A 488 -6.03 -37.04 10.88
N MET A 489 -5.25 -35.95 10.87
CA MET A 489 -3.94 -35.89 11.52
C MET A 489 -4.05 -35.44 12.99
N ASP A 490 -3.24 -36.01 13.89
CA ASP A 490 -3.29 -35.74 15.35
C ASP A 490 -3.07 -34.25 15.70
N SER A 491 -4.14 -33.54 16.02
CA SER A 491 -4.16 -32.08 16.11
C SER A 491 -3.20 -31.52 17.18
N GLU A 492 -3.18 -32.06 18.40
CA GLU A 492 -2.47 -31.43 19.53
C GLU A 492 -0.94 -31.38 19.34
N GLY A 493 -0.33 -32.49 18.94
CA GLY A 493 1.12 -32.57 18.72
C GLY A 493 1.59 -31.78 17.49
N LEU A 494 0.78 -31.77 16.43
CA LEU A 494 1.08 -31.04 15.21
C LEU A 494 1.05 -29.52 15.40
N LEU A 495 0.25 -29.01 16.33
CA LEU A 495 0.14 -27.57 16.58
C LEU A 495 1.31 -27.03 17.40
N LEU A 496 1.80 -27.78 18.38
CA LEU A 496 3.05 -27.45 19.07
C LEU A 496 4.23 -27.46 18.10
N LEU A 497 4.31 -28.48 17.25
CA LEU A 497 5.33 -28.57 16.21
C LEU A 497 5.29 -27.37 15.25
N ARG A 498 4.09 -26.90 14.87
CA ARG A 498 3.92 -25.70 14.03
C ARG A 498 4.47 -24.44 14.68
N LEU A 499 4.30 -24.29 15.99
CA LEU A 499 4.82 -23.15 16.73
C LEU A 499 6.35 -23.18 16.75
N GLU A 500 6.95 -24.35 17.01
CA GLU A 500 8.39 -24.55 17.02
C GLU A 500 9.02 -24.31 15.63
N GLU A 501 8.44 -24.86 14.57
CA GLU A 501 8.89 -24.65 13.19
C GLU A 501 8.82 -23.18 12.77
N THR A 502 7.73 -22.50 13.14
CA THR A 502 7.57 -21.07 12.86
C THR A 502 8.60 -20.24 13.62
N ALA A 503 8.90 -20.60 14.87
CA ALA A 503 9.93 -19.97 15.68
C ALA A 503 11.33 -20.19 15.07
N ILE A 504 11.66 -21.41 14.64
CA ILE A 504 12.93 -21.71 13.95
C ILE A 504 13.06 -20.88 12.66
N GLY A 505 12.00 -20.83 11.84
CA GLY A 505 11.99 -20.05 10.62
C GLY A 505 12.17 -18.55 10.87
N ALA A 506 11.48 -18.02 11.88
CA ALA A 506 11.58 -16.63 12.32
C ALA A 506 12.98 -16.28 12.86
N LEU A 507 13.56 -17.13 13.69
CA LEU A 507 14.92 -16.95 14.24
C LEU A 507 15.97 -17.00 13.12
N SER A 508 15.85 -17.96 12.21
CA SER A 508 16.74 -18.07 11.04
C SER A 508 16.64 -16.84 10.15
N ALA A 509 15.43 -16.27 10.01
CA ALA A 509 15.23 -15.04 9.27
C ALA A 509 15.93 -13.84 9.93
N ILE A 510 15.75 -13.67 11.23
CA ILE A 510 16.41 -12.60 12.02
C ILE A 510 17.93 -12.73 11.94
N LEU A 511 18.46 -13.95 12.09
CA LEU A 511 19.89 -14.21 12.08
C LEU A 511 20.51 -13.89 10.72
N ALA A 512 19.90 -14.36 9.63
CA ALA A 512 20.36 -14.06 8.28
C ALA A 512 20.29 -12.55 7.98
N ALA A 513 19.22 -11.86 8.40
CA ALA A 513 19.11 -10.41 8.22
C ALA A 513 20.21 -9.64 8.98
N ARG A 514 20.64 -10.16 10.14
CA ARG A 514 21.69 -9.53 10.96
C ARG A 514 23.11 -9.87 10.49
N LEU A 515 23.34 -11.08 9.99
CA LEU A 515 24.69 -11.57 9.65
C LEU A 515 25.05 -11.43 8.17
N VAL A 516 24.07 -11.49 7.26
CA VAL A 516 24.30 -11.49 5.81
C VAL A 516 23.95 -10.12 5.25
N PHE A 517 24.96 -9.27 5.01
CA PHE A 517 24.80 -7.90 4.47
C PHE A 517 23.70 -7.07 5.17
N PRO A 518 23.84 -6.78 6.48
CA PRO A 518 22.78 -6.13 7.25
C PRO A 518 22.46 -4.73 6.71
N VAL A 519 21.17 -4.46 6.49
CA VAL A 519 20.66 -3.10 6.29
C VAL A 519 20.00 -2.65 7.58
N HIS A 520 20.64 -1.71 8.27
CA HIS A 520 20.11 -1.19 9.51
C HIS A 520 18.96 -0.21 9.21
N THR A 521 17.89 -0.27 10.02
CA THR A 521 16.74 0.63 9.89
C THR A 521 17.12 2.12 9.97
N ARG A 522 18.26 2.45 10.59
CA ARG A 522 18.80 3.82 10.61
C ARG A 522 19.28 4.28 9.23
N ASP A 523 19.94 3.41 8.48
CA ASP A 523 20.50 3.74 7.17
C ASP A 523 19.39 3.84 6.13
N GLU A 524 18.42 2.92 6.18
CA GLU A 524 17.22 3.00 5.34
C GLU A 524 16.41 4.27 5.65
N SER A 525 16.16 4.56 6.93
CA SER A 525 15.48 5.80 7.32
C SER A 525 16.24 7.04 6.86
N ALA A 526 17.56 7.07 7.00
CA ALA A 526 18.38 8.21 6.57
C ALA A 526 18.30 8.42 5.05
N SER A 527 18.38 7.34 4.27
CA SER A 527 18.22 7.38 2.81
C SER A 527 16.82 7.83 2.40
N LYS A 528 15.76 7.36 3.07
CA LYS A 528 14.38 7.83 2.81
C LYS A 528 14.18 9.29 3.20
N SER A 529 14.73 9.73 4.33
CA SER A 529 14.72 11.13 4.76
C SER A 529 15.46 12.03 3.77
N ALA A 530 16.65 11.61 3.31
CA ALA A 530 17.41 12.30 2.28
C ALA A 530 16.61 12.38 0.97
N GLY A 531 16.05 11.27 0.51
CA GLY A 531 15.19 11.22 -0.67
C GLY A 531 13.99 12.17 -0.60
N LEU A 532 13.39 12.35 0.59
CA LEU A 532 12.32 13.32 0.82
C LEU A 532 12.83 14.77 0.68
N LEU A 533 13.97 15.10 1.31
CA LEU A 533 14.57 16.43 1.23
C LEU A 533 14.98 16.79 -0.22
N ARG A 534 15.54 15.83 -0.96
CA ARG A 534 15.85 16.01 -2.39
C ARG A 534 14.60 16.25 -3.22
N ALA A 535 13.52 15.48 -2.97
CA ALA A 535 12.26 15.69 -3.66
C ALA A 535 11.67 17.07 -3.37
N ALA A 536 11.79 17.55 -2.12
CA ALA A 536 11.38 18.90 -1.73
C ALA A 536 12.20 19.99 -2.46
N GLY A 537 13.53 19.86 -2.51
CA GLY A 537 14.41 20.79 -3.23
C GLY A 537 14.14 20.81 -4.75
N LYS A 538 13.93 19.63 -5.35
CA LYS A 538 13.55 19.49 -6.77
C LYS A 538 12.21 20.14 -7.06
N LEU A 539 11.23 19.99 -6.17
CA LEU A 539 9.92 20.61 -6.33
C LEU A 539 10.02 22.14 -6.26
N LEU A 540 10.74 22.71 -5.30
CA LEU A 540 10.99 24.15 -5.24
C LEU A 540 11.64 24.67 -6.53
N SER A 541 12.68 23.98 -7.01
CA SER A 541 13.37 24.35 -8.25
C SER A 541 12.46 24.26 -9.47
N ALA A 542 11.66 23.19 -9.59
CA ALA A 542 10.74 23.00 -10.71
C ALA A 542 9.64 24.07 -10.79
N VAL A 543 9.25 24.67 -9.66
CA VAL A 543 8.22 25.70 -9.61
C VAL A 543 8.78 27.08 -9.90
N TRP A 544 9.96 27.43 -9.37
CA TRP A 544 10.47 28.81 -9.40
C TRP A 544 11.66 29.07 -10.36
N SER A 545 12.35 28.05 -10.87
CA SER A 545 13.56 28.24 -11.70
C SER A 545 13.28 28.41 -13.21
N ASP A 546 12.11 28.01 -13.74
CA ASP A 546 11.72 28.21 -15.16
C ASP A 546 10.33 28.87 -15.28
N PRO A 547 10.25 30.15 -15.72
CA PRO A 547 8.99 30.90 -15.80
C PRO A 547 8.21 30.73 -17.12
N GLN A 548 8.83 30.27 -18.21
CA GLN A 548 8.30 30.46 -19.57
C GLN A 548 7.78 29.20 -20.28
N ALA A 549 8.07 27.99 -19.79
CA ALA A 549 7.61 26.78 -20.47
C ALA A 549 6.15 26.39 -20.11
N ALA A 550 5.23 26.55 -21.05
CA ALA A 550 3.85 26.08 -20.93
C ALA A 550 3.72 24.54 -20.71
N SER A 551 4.81 23.77 -20.90
CA SER A 551 4.94 22.34 -20.59
C SER A 551 5.24 22.02 -19.11
N LEU A 552 5.41 23.02 -18.25
CA LEU A 552 5.84 22.89 -16.85
C LEU A 552 4.75 22.43 -15.88
N SER A 553 3.46 22.48 -16.23
CA SER A 553 2.39 22.03 -15.32
C SER A 553 2.53 20.53 -15.02
N THR A 554 2.86 19.70 -16.02
CA THR A 554 3.06 18.26 -15.84
C THR A 554 4.32 17.94 -15.04
N ALA A 555 5.42 18.64 -15.29
CA ALA A 555 6.67 18.45 -14.55
C ALA A 555 6.56 18.87 -13.07
N ARG A 556 5.93 20.02 -12.79
CA ARG A 556 5.66 20.49 -11.42
C ARG A 556 4.73 19.54 -10.66
N ARG A 557 3.71 19.00 -11.33
CA ARG A 557 2.81 17.98 -10.77
C ARG A 557 3.55 16.70 -10.43
N GLU A 558 4.37 16.20 -11.34
CA GLU A 558 5.16 14.98 -11.09
C GLU A 558 6.14 15.20 -9.91
N ALA A 559 6.74 16.39 -9.79
CA ALA A 559 7.59 16.73 -8.65
C ALA A 559 6.81 16.77 -7.32
N MET A 560 5.58 17.30 -7.33
CA MET A 560 4.69 17.30 -6.15
C MET A 560 4.32 15.87 -5.74
N ARG A 561 3.97 15.04 -6.72
CA ARG A 561 3.61 13.64 -6.48
C ARG A 561 4.81 12.81 -6.05
N GLU A 562 6.00 13.09 -6.57
CA GLU A 562 7.22 12.45 -6.10
C GLU A 562 7.50 12.81 -4.63
N LEU A 563 7.31 14.05 -4.22
CA LEU A 563 7.40 14.45 -2.81
C LEU A 563 6.41 13.66 -1.93
N ASP A 564 5.15 13.53 -2.36
CA ASP A 564 4.14 12.76 -1.64
C ASP A 564 4.51 11.27 -1.54
N ARG A 565 4.99 10.67 -2.65
CA ARG A 565 5.46 9.27 -2.67
C ARG A 565 6.65 9.07 -1.73
N LYS A 566 7.61 10.00 -1.67
CA LYS A 566 8.73 9.93 -0.72
C LYS A 566 8.26 10.09 0.72
N ARG A 567 7.29 10.97 0.98
CA ARG A 567 6.71 11.16 2.32
C ARG A 567 6.01 9.89 2.78
N GLU A 568 5.25 9.25 1.91
CA GLU A 568 4.57 7.99 2.22
C GLU A 568 5.55 6.82 2.36
N ALA A 569 6.58 6.75 1.52
CA ALA A 569 7.65 5.77 1.67
C ALA A 569 8.40 5.92 3.00
N LEU A 570 8.67 7.16 3.43
CA LEU A 570 9.27 7.46 4.73
C LEU A 570 8.33 7.04 5.88
N ARG A 571 7.04 7.39 5.80
CA ARG A 571 6.02 6.97 6.78
C ARG A 571 5.94 5.44 6.89
N LYS A 572 5.92 4.72 5.76
CA LYS A 572 5.88 3.25 5.72
C LYS A 572 7.16 2.62 6.29
N ALA A 573 8.33 3.17 5.98
CA ALA A 573 9.60 2.70 6.52
C ALA A 573 9.70 2.89 8.05
N LEU A 574 9.13 3.98 8.56
CA LEU A 574 9.15 4.35 9.98
C LEU A 574 7.98 3.80 10.80
N GLY A 575 6.89 3.39 10.15
CA GLY A 575 5.63 2.96 10.77
C GLY A 575 5.79 1.96 11.93
N PRO A 576 6.67 0.95 11.84
CA PRO A 576 6.92 0.03 12.95
C PRO A 576 7.72 0.64 14.11
N VAL A 577 8.48 1.71 13.89
CA VAL A 577 9.44 2.30 14.84
C VAL A 577 8.82 3.46 15.63
N THR A 578 7.80 4.12 15.09
CA THR A 578 7.09 5.23 15.74
C THR A 578 5.80 4.82 16.46
N GLY A 579 5.27 3.64 16.14
CA GLY A 579 4.08 3.06 16.79
C GLY A 579 4.30 2.83 18.29
N THR A 580 3.23 2.91 19.07
CA THR A 580 3.21 2.63 20.51
C THR A 580 3.65 1.20 20.84
N ASP A 581 3.57 0.29 19.86
CA ASP A 581 3.84 -1.13 20.03
C ASP A 581 5.33 -1.49 19.87
N TYR A 582 6.21 -0.50 19.65
CA TYR A 582 7.65 -0.71 19.53
C TYR A 582 8.38 -0.41 20.85
N PRO A 583 9.01 -1.41 21.49
CA PRO A 583 9.64 -1.29 22.82
C PRO A 583 10.88 -0.38 22.88
N GLY A 584 11.22 0.33 21.81
CA GLY A 584 12.38 1.25 21.73
C GLY A 584 12.11 2.58 21.03
N SER A 585 10.85 3.03 20.95
CA SER A 585 10.49 4.31 20.33
C SER A 585 11.01 5.47 21.19
N LYS A 586 12.16 6.05 20.82
CA LYS A 586 12.70 7.26 21.46
C LYS A 586 11.97 8.51 20.96
N ASP A 587 11.62 9.44 21.86
CA ASP A 587 10.93 10.69 21.53
C ASP A 587 11.66 11.52 20.46
N ASN A 588 13.00 11.58 20.48
CA ASN A 588 13.80 12.27 19.45
C ASN A 588 13.54 11.76 18.03
N ARG A 589 13.16 10.48 17.84
CA ARG A 589 12.84 9.96 16.50
C ARG A 589 11.49 10.47 16.01
N ARG A 590 10.51 10.59 16.91
CA ARG A 590 9.19 11.14 16.55
C ARG A 590 9.33 12.60 16.17
N GLU A 591 10.15 13.35 16.89
CA GLU A 591 10.43 14.76 16.61
C GLU A 591 11.15 14.96 15.28
N HIS A 592 12.20 14.18 15.00
CA HIS A 592 12.90 14.19 13.71
C HIS A 592 11.94 13.94 12.52
N VAL A 593 11.03 12.97 12.66
CA VAL A 593 10.03 12.62 11.64
C VAL A 593 8.97 13.72 11.51
N ALA A 594 8.56 14.33 12.62
CA ALA A 594 7.64 15.46 12.61
C ALA A 594 8.23 16.66 11.87
N ARG A 595 9.53 16.94 12.04
CA ARG A 595 10.23 18.02 11.33
C ARG A 595 10.34 17.75 9.83
N LEU A 596 10.69 16.53 9.43
CA LEU A 596 10.69 16.13 8.00
C LEU A 596 9.28 16.22 7.39
N ALA A 597 8.27 15.76 8.11
CA ALA A 597 6.88 15.88 7.68
C ALA A 597 6.45 17.35 7.56
N ARG A 598 6.95 18.22 8.45
CA ARG A 598 6.71 19.68 8.42
C ARG A 598 7.37 20.32 7.20
N ILE A 599 8.62 20.01 6.90
CA ILE A 599 9.32 20.49 5.69
C ILE A 599 8.52 20.11 4.44
N ALA A 600 8.16 18.83 4.30
CA ALA A 600 7.38 18.36 3.16
C ALA A 600 6.02 19.06 3.05
N TYR A 601 5.33 19.26 4.19
CA TYR A 601 4.07 19.98 4.25
C TYR A 601 4.21 21.45 3.81
N CYS A 602 5.18 22.19 4.35
CA CYS A 602 5.40 23.60 4.03
C CYS A 602 5.78 23.77 2.55
N VAL A 603 6.71 22.95 2.03
CA VAL A 603 7.11 22.98 0.62
C VAL A 603 5.93 22.66 -0.30
N ARG A 604 5.14 21.61 0.02
CA ARG A 604 3.92 21.26 -0.73
C ARG A 604 2.93 22.42 -0.77
N HIS A 605 2.67 23.09 0.36
CA HIS A 605 1.72 24.20 0.39
C HIS A 605 2.26 25.47 -0.28
N ALA A 606 3.55 25.77 -0.17
CA ALA A 606 4.18 26.86 -0.93
C ALA A 606 3.97 26.64 -2.44
N CYS A 607 4.28 25.43 -2.91
CA CYS A 607 4.18 25.07 -4.32
C CYS A 607 2.74 24.98 -4.81
N ALA A 608 1.81 24.51 -3.97
CA ALA A 608 0.38 24.47 -4.31
C ALA A 608 -0.17 25.86 -4.62
N VAL A 609 0.21 26.88 -3.83
CA VAL A 609 -0.19 28.27 -4.09
C VAL A 609 0.35 28.77 -5.43
N ALA A 610 1.59 28.41 -5.76
CA ALA A 610 2.19 28.73 -7.05
C ALA A 610 1.53 28.01 -8.22
N LEU A 611 1.02 26.78 -8.04
CA LEU A 611 0.28 26.05 -9.08
C LEU A 611 -1.04 26.75 -9.43
N TYR A 612 -1.73 27.33 -8.45
CA TYR A 612 -2.98 28.08 -8.68
C TYR A 612 -2.77 29.46 -9.34
N HIS A 613 -1.59 30.08 -9.19
CA HIS A 613 -1.27 31.42 -9.73
C HIS A 613 0.12 31.49 -10.39
N ALA A 614 0.41 30.51 -11.25
CA ALA A 614 1.73 30.30 -11.86
C ALA A 614 2.37 31.52 -12.55
N PRO A 615 1.66 32.33 -13.36
CA PRO A 615 2.34 33.32 -14.19
C PRO A 615 2.96 34.48 -13.40
N ARG A 616 2.31 34.99 -12.35
CA ARG A 616 2.84 36.13 -11.55
C ARG A 616 3.74 35.70 -10.40
N LEU A 617 3.42 34.59 -9.73
CA LEU A 617 4.26 34.08 -8.61
C LEU A 617 5.61 33.53 -9.09
N ALA A 618 5.67 32.95 -10.29
CA ALA A 618 6.93 32.54 -10.89
C ALA A 618 7.81 33.74 -11.32
N GLN A 619 7.22 34.93 -11.49
CA GLN A 619 7.92 36.17 -11.84
C GLN A 619 8.40 36.96 -10.61
N ALA A 620 7.97 36.62 -9.39
CA ALA A 620 8.41 37.26 -8.16
C ALA A 620 9.88 36.91 -7.87
N ALA A 621 10.79 37.86 -8.09
CA ALA A 621 12.23 37.68 -7.89
C ALA A 621 12.57 37.23 -6.46
N SER A 622 11.95 37.84 -5.45
CA SER A 622 12.18 37.51 -4.03
C SER A 622 11.85 36.06 -3.66
N LEU A 623 10.79 35.48 -4.24
CA LEU A 623 10.43 34.07 -4.02
C LEU A 623 11.35 33.13 -4.79
N ARG A 624 11.84 33.54 -5.96
CA ARG A 624 12.84 32.79 -6.72
C ARG A 624 14.17 32.74 -5.97
N ASP A 625 14.64 33.89 -5.48
CA ASP A 625 15.87 33.97 -4.68
C ASP A 625 15.76 33.09 -3.43
N ALA A 626 14.60 33.09 -2.76
CA ALA A 626 14.34 32.20 -1.64
C ALA A 626 14.39 30.71 -2.03
N ALA A 627 13.79 30.33 -3.17
CA ALA A 627 13.85 28.96 -3.67
C ALA A 627 15.28 28.54 -4.07
N ASP A 628 16.03 29.42 -4.72
CA ASP A 628 17.42 29.21 -5.14
C ASP A 628 18.38 29.07 -3.93
N VAL A 629 18.01 29.63 -2.77
CA VAL A 629 18.72 29.41 -1.50
C VAL A 629 18.26 28.12 -0.81
N LEU A 630 16.95 27.83 -0.76
CA LEU A 630 16.40 26.69 -0.02
C LEU A 630 16.66 25.34 -0.70
N ALA A 631 16.53 25.26 -2.03
CA ALA A 631 16.73 24.03 -2.78
C ALA A 631 18.13 23.40 -2.56
N PRO A 632 19.25 24.14 -2.70
CA PRO A 632 20.57 23.58 -2.41
C PRO A 632 20.76 23.24 -0.93
N ARG A 633 20.20 24.02 0.02
CA ARG A 633 20.26 23.68 1.45
C ARG A 633 19.57 22.35 1.78
N LEU A 634 18.46 22.05 1.11
CA LEU A 634 17.75 20.76 1.23
C LEU A 634 18.58 19.61 0.65
N GLU A 635 19.22 19.82 -0.51
CA GLU A 635 20.12 18.83 -1.13
C GLU A 635 21.37 18.58 -0.27
N ASP A 636 21.99 19.62 0.27
CA ASP A 636 23.13 19.51 1.18
C ASP A 636 22.76 18.74 2.45
N SER A 637 21.59 19.06 3.02
CA SER A 637 21.06 18.34 4.18
C SER A 637 20.75 16.87 3.86
N ALA A 638 20.27 16.58 2.64
CA ALA A 638 20.09 15.22 2.17
C ALA A 638 21.44 14.46 2.04
N ALA A 639 22.46 15.09 1.47
CA ALA A 639 23.80 14.53 1.35
C ALA A 639 24.46 14.26 2.72
N LEU A 640 24.22 15.15 3.71
CA LEU A 640 24.63 14.95 5.10
C LEU A 640 23.92 13.76 5.76
N LEU A 641 22.63 13.55 5.45
CA LEU A 641 21.91 12.39 5.96
C LEU A 641 22.42 11.07 5.35
N GLU A 642 22.88 11.05 4.11
CA GLU A 642 23.39 9.81 3.50
C GLU A 642 24.84 9.47 3.83
N SER A 643 25.67 10.47 4.11
CA SER A 643 27.11 10.28 4.34
C SER A 643 27.46 10.28 5.84
N PRO A 644 27.76 9.13 6.47
CA PRO A 644 28.14 9.07 7.89
C PRO A 644 29.40 9.89 8.19
N GLU A 645 30.31 9.99 7.22
CA GLU A 645 31.55 10.76 7.37
C GLU A 645 31.31 12.27 7.38
N ARG A 646 30.41 12.78 6.52
CA ARG A 646 30.08 14.22 6.51
C ARG A 646 29.35 14.64 7.80
N ARG A 647 28.60 13.74 8.44
CA ARG A 647 27.97 14.02 9.75
C ARG A 647 28.96 14.28 10.87
N LYS A 648 30.17 13.71 10.79
CA LYS A 648 31.21 13.87 11.80
C LYS A 648 31.99 15.19 11.66
N GLN A 649 31.81 15.93 10.57
CA GLN A 649 32.48 17.21 10.37
C GLN A 649 31.70 18.33 11.07
N PRO A 650 32.37 19.35 11.64
CA PRO A 650 31.70 20.51 12.22
C PRO A 650 30.81 21.19 11.18
N GLN A 651 29.52 21.29 11.49
CA GLN A 651 28.55 21.91 10.60
C GLN A 651 28.38 23.38 10.96
N ALA A 652 28.62 24.27 10.00
CA ALA A 652 28.24 25.67 10.15
C ALA A 652 26.72 25.78 10.24
N ALA A 653 26.24 26.59 11.19
CA ALA A 653 24.83 26.94 11.30
C ALA A 653 24.36 27.59 10.00
N LEU A 654 23.15 27.23 9.55
CA LEU A 654 22.56 27.88 8.38
C LEU A 654 22.17 29.32 8.74
N PRO A 655 22.57 30.32 7.93
CA PRO A 655 22.09 31.68 8.13
C PRO A 655 20.58 31.74 7.85
N ALA A 656 19.86 32.53 8.64
CA ALA A 656 18.43 32.74 8.46
C ALA A 656 18.12 33.20 7.03
N LEU A 657 17.10 32.62 6.41
CA LEU A 657 16.60 33.14 5.13
C LEU A 657 16.04 34.56 5.34
N ALA A 658 16.45 35.50 4.48
CA ALA A 658 15.85 36.83 4.48
C ALA A 658 14.36 36.74 4.11
N PRO A 659 13.47 37.47 4.80
CA PRO A 659 12.05 37.46 4.47
C PRO A 659 11.86 37.94 3.03
N PRO A 660 11.27 37.14 2.13
CA PRO A 660 11.09 37.57 0.74
C PRO A 660 10.15 38.77 0.72
N ALA A 661 10.58 39.84 0.06
CA ALA A 661 9.79 41.06 -0.10
C ALA A 661 8.55 40.76 -0.95
N VAL A 662 7.38 41.21 -0.50
CA VAL A 662 6.11 41.06 -1.22
C VAL A 662 5.39 42.42 -1.24
N ASP A 663 4.90 42.84 -2.40
CA ASP A 663 4.12 44.07 -2.58
C ASP A 663 2.82 44.08 -1.76
N GLU A 664 2.21 45.24 -1.50
CA GLU A 664 1.04 45.38 -0.61
C GLU A 664 -0.34 45.14 -1.26
N ASP A 665 -0.41 44.83 -2.56
CA ASP A 665 -1.68 44.70 -3.29
C ASP A 665 -2.52 43.45 -2.90
N ALA A 666 -3.82 43.42 -3.22
CA ALA A 666 -4.69 42.26 -2.94
C ALA A 666 -4.21 40.95 -3.63
N ASP A 667 -3.55 41.07 -4.78
CA ASP A 667 -2.90 39.96 -5.49
C ASP A 667 -1.59 39.49 -4.82
N ALA A 668 -1.16 40.13 -3.72
CA ALA A 668 -0.01 39.75 -2.92
C ALA A 668 -0.30 38.68 -1.86
N ILE A 669 -1.57 38.35 -1.59
CA ILE A 669 -1.92 37.32 -0.59
C ILE A 669 -1.27 35.97 -0.91
N PRO A 670 -1.32 35.45 -2.16
CA PRO A 670 -0.64 34.20 -2.53
C PRO A 670 0.88 34.29 -2.33
N ALA A 671 1.49 35.43 -2.65
CA ALA A 671 2.92 35.64 -2.50
C ALA A 671 3.34 35.69 -1.02
N ARG A 672 2.59 36.40 -0.16
CA ARG A 672 2.77 36.41 1.30
C ARG A 672 2.62 35.02 1.91
N LEU A 673 1.68 34.23 1.41
CA LEU A 673 1.47 32.86 1.88
C LEU A 673 2.63 31.95 1.47
N ALA A 674 3.08 32.02 0.20
CA ALA A 674 4.23 31.26 -0.28
C ALA A 674 5.52 31.64 0.48
N ALA A 675 5.74 32.94 0.68
CA ALA A 675 6.82 33.50 1.49
C ALA A 675 6.85 32.91 2.91
N ARG A 676 5.71 32.92 3.59
CA ARG A 676 5.56 32.35 4.93
C ARG A 676 5.90 30.86 4.95
N TRP A 677 5.41 30.08 3.99
CA TRP A 677 5.71 28.66 3.93
C TRP A 677 7.19 28.38 3.66
N MET A 678 7.85 29.18 2.81
CA MET A 678 9.30 29.10 2.59
C MET A 678 10.10 29.42 3.87
N GLN A 679 9.67 30.41 4.65
CA GLN A 679 10.26 30.70 5.96
C GLN A 679 10.07 29.55 6.94
N GLU A 680 8.86 28.99 7.05
CA GLU A 680 8.59 27.84 7.93
C GLU A 680 9.39 26.59 7.48
N THR A 681 9.67 26.45 6.18
CA THR A 681 10.60 25.44 5.66
C THR A 681 12.03 25.69 6.12
N ASP A 682 12.53 26.94 6.05
CA ASP A 682 13.87 27.30 6.54
C ASP A 682 14.00 27.02 8.05
N ASP A 683 13.02 27.44 8.85
CA ASP A 683 12.99 27.21 10.30
C ASP A 683 13.04 25.72 10.65
N ALA A 684 12.20 24.91 9.98
CA ALA A 684 12.18 23.48 10.19
C ALA A 684 13.48 22.80 9.73
N LEU A 685 14.10 23.28 8.65
CA LEU A 685 15.38 22.77 8.16
C LEU A 685 16.55 23.13 9.08
N ARG A 686 16.56 24.35 9.63
CA ARG A 686 17.55 24.79 10.63
C ARG A 686 17.45 23.94 11.89
N ALA A 687 16.25 23.78 12.44
CA ALA A 687 16.01 22.90 13.59
C ALA A 687 16.45 21.45 13.30
N LEU A 688 16.19 20.94 12.09
CA LEU A 688 16.65 19.61 11.68
C LEU A 688 18.18 19.49 11.68
N ARG A 689 18.91 20.53 11.27
CA ARG A 689 20.38 20.55 11.27
C ARG A 689 20.97 20.68 12.66
N ASP A 690 20.35 21.45 13.55
CA ASP A 690 20.81 21.62 14.93
C ASP A 690 20.73 20.32 15.77
N GLU A 691 19.87 19.38 15.36
CA GLU A 691 19.75 18.04 15.95
C GLU A 691 20.83 17.05 15.49
N LEU A 692 21.48 17.32 14.35
CA LEU A 692 22.55 16.44 13.88
C LEU A 692 23.72 16.58 14.87
N PRO A 693 24.19 15.47 15.47
CA PRO A 693 25.14 15.55 16.57
C PRO A 693 26.41 16.30 16.15
N ALA A 694 26.78 17.32 16.93
CA ALA A 694 28.12 17.89 16.87
C ALA A 694 29.14 16.76 17.15
N PRO A 695 30.29 16.73 16.47
CA PRO A 695 31.30 15.70 16.70
C PRO A 695 31.69 15.63 18.18
N GLY A 696 31.55 14.44 18.79
CA GLY A 696 32.15 14.16 20.10
C GLY A 696 31.23 13.91 21.29
N LYS A 697 29.93 13.60 21.13
CA LYS A 697 29.15 12.98 22.22
C LYS A 697 28.79 11.51 21.90
N PRO A 698 29.09 10.57 22.81
CA PRO A 698 28.96 9.12 22.57
C PRO A 698 27.51 8.68 22.33
#